data_AF-W0RGM6-F1
#
_entry.id   AF-W0RGM6-F1
#
_cell.length_a   1.000
_cell.length_b   1.000
_cell.length_c   1.000
_cell.angle_alpha   90.00
_cell.angle_beta   90.00
_cell.angle_gamma   90.00
#
_symmetry.space_group_name_H-M   'P 1'
#
loop_
_entity.id
_entity.type
_entity.pdbx_description
1 polymer ?
#
loop_
_entity_poly.entity_id
_entity_poly.type
_entity_poly.pdbx_seq_one_letter_code
_entity_poly.pdbx_strand_id
1 'polypeptide(L)'
;MRLVSLRLVNFRQHADSFLTFDSGLTGIIGPNGAGKSTVLEAVAWALYGNQAARGTRDSIRFVRAAPRSSVRVELEFDLAGHRYRVVRGLTSAEVFLDGASQAIANSITGVGELLQRRLGMSRGEFFNTYFTGQKELNVMAAMGPSERAQFLSRVLGYEKLRAAQTLVRERRRLVVAEIAGLQSGMPDADAVWRQISDAEARLAAARARAEESEARRNETAARLAELAPRWTRAQGERERLQELLGEIRIAEGEEATLARDHDRATRALAEVAAARADLERLTTALAPLDGLRAELKRLDALCNAEGRRAALADSERALAEDVARLVDRAAKLATAQDYERETLAGLEAKRAESESVQASHETSRTAWVRDQQEASTRLDQLRAQFADVQEQKNKLVALGPESPCPTCTRPLGANYTTVLESLEGQLDTLKADGNYYRQRTKQLETEPEEVATLGERRRALAADVTALERRLAKCQAGVQELASVERDLAQRRDRLAAVRADLAALPAGYDAARHALVRREVEALAPRETERMRAEALLAREPQVAADRDRAERALADVRARLAGLRERREALAFSEEEFTTLRASYERTTAESRAAELAAVQAQGDALAARASLDAAERARLDLARMQERLGELQRDKKLHDELDRAYSDLRTDLNFQLRPELSEIASAFLDELTDSRYSELELDDQYNVVVLEDGVPKPVISGGEEDLANLVLRLAISQMIADRAGQSFSLLILDEIFGSLDETRRANVVDLLRRLNDRFEQVILISHIEDVREGLDRVIHVRFDEERGTSVVEVGDDEDDPSTLHAPRSTLASTSDGASVERGAWSEEVA
;
A
#
# COMPACT_ATOMS: atom_id res chain seq x y z
N MET A 1 -36.62 47.36 -65.86
CA MET A 1 -35.16 47.59 -66.03
C MET A 1 -34.99 48.42 -67.29
N ARG A 2 -34.25 49.52 -67.27
CA ARG A 2 -33.96 50.36 -68.46
C ARG A 2 -32.45 50.53 -68.63
N LEU A 3 -31.90 50.23 -69.79
CA LEU A 3 -30.49 50.49 -70.10
C LEU A 3 -30.27 51.99 -70.31
N VAL A 4 -29.16 52.52 -69.79
CA VAL A 4 -28.80 53.94 -69.87
C VAL A 4 -27.56 54.12 -70.75
N SER A 5 -26.48 53.40 -70.44
CA SER A 5 -25.24 53.47 -71.23
C SER A 5 -24.46 52.16 -71.19
N LEU A 6 -23.68 51.92 -72.23
CA LEU A 6 -22.79 50.77 -72.35
C LEU A 6 -21.45 51.20 -72.95
N ARG A 7 -20.35 50.91 -72.24
CA ARG A 7 -18.99 51.07 -72.74
C ARG A 7 -18.29 49.73 -72.86
N LEU A 8 -17.68 49.49 -74.02
CA LEU A 8 -16.97 48.27 -74.39
C LEU A 8 -15.50 48.59 -74.66
N VAL A 9 -14.59 48.13 -73.81
CA VAL A 9 -13.14 48.30 -73.99
C VAL A 9 -12.49 46.95 -74.22
N ASN A 10 -11.86 46.78 -75.39
CA ASN A 10 -11.23 45.54 -75.87
C ASN A 10 -12.15 44.30 -75.78
N PHE A 11 -13.44 44.48 -76.03
CA PHE A 11 -14.45 43.43 -75.94
C PHE A 11 -14.87 42.96 -77.34
N ARG A 12 -14.46 41.74 -77.71
CA ARG A 12 -14.60 41.17 -79.06
C ARG A 12 -14.22 42.16 -80.16
N GLN A 13 -15.10 42.50 -81.09
CA GLN A 13 -14.77 43.36 -82.23
C GLN A 13 -14.68 44.84 -81.82
N HIS A 14 -15.06 45.23 -80.60
CA HIS A 14 -15.04 46.60 -80.10
C HIS A 14 -13.73 46.91 -79.36
N ALA A 15 -12.92 47.82 -79.90
CA ALA A 15 -11.69 48.29 -79.26
C ALA A 15 -11.99 49.28 -78.12
N ASP A 16 -12.77 50.32 -78.38
CA ASP A 16 -13.40 51.20 -77.40
C ASP A 16 -14.70 51.74 -78.03
N SER A 17 -15.85 51.23 -77.61
CA SER A 17 -17.16 51.67 -78.11
C SER A 17 -18.02 52.15 -76.95
N PHE A 18 -18.76 53.22 -77.18
CA PHE A 18 -19.68 53.80 -76.20
C PHE A 18 -21.06 53.97 -76.83
N LEU A 19 -22.09 53.49 -76.15
CA LEU A 19 -23.48 53.53 -76.58
C LEU A 19 -24.32 54.15 -75.46
N THR A 20 -25.29 54.99 -75.84
CA THR A 20 -26.34 55.46 -74.94
C THR A 20 -27.67 54.90 -75.40
N PHE A 21 -28.52 54.53 -74.46
CA PHE A 21 -29.86 54.01 -74.72
C PHE A 21 -30.87 54.93 -74.08
N ASP A 22 -31.91 55.28 -74.83
CA ASP A 22 -33.04 56.08 -74.36
C ASP A 22 -34.32 55.25 -74.33
N SER A 23 -35.40 55.83 -73.81
CA SER A 23 -36.75 55.26 -73.92
C SER A 23 -37.22 55.22 -75.37
N GLY A 24 -38.21 54.37 -75.67
CA GLY A 24 -38.73 54.19 -77.02
C GLY A 24 -38.05 53.08 -77.81
N LEU A 25 -38.29 53.06 -79.11
CA LEU A 25 -37.83 52.04 -80.05
C LEU A 25 -36.48 52.43 -80.65
N THR A 26 -35.40 51.88 -80.09
CA THR A 26 -34.03 52.08 -80.56
C THR A 26 -33.61 50.93 -81.47
N GLY A 27 -33.21 51.22 -82.71
CA GLY A 27 -32.61 50.21 -83.60
C GLY A 27 -31.09 50.23 -83.61
N ILE A 28 -30.46 49.07 -83.53
CA ILE A 28 -29.03 48.86 -83.76
C ILE A 28 -28.89 48.22 -85.14
N ILE A 29 -28.51 49.02 -86.14
CA ILE A 29 -28.51 48.64 -87.56
C ILE A 29 -27.08 48.51 -88.11
N GLY A 30 -26.85 47.52 -88.96
CA GLY A 30 -25.57 47.34 -89.64
C GLY A 30 -25.42 45.97 -90.31
N PRO A 31 -24.41 45.77 -91.17
CA PRO A 31 -24.24 44.52 -91.90
C PRO A 31 -23.96 43.33 -90.97
N ASN A 32 -24.19 42.12 -91.47
CA ASN A 32 -23.87 40.89 -90.75
C ASN A 32 -22.36 40.83 -90.41
N GLY A 33 -22.04 40.45 -89.18
CA GLY A 33 -20.65 40.39 -88.70
C GLY A 33 -20.06 41.73 -88.23
N ALA A 34 -20.82 42.83 -88.26
CA ALA A 34 -20.33 44.15 -87.84
C ALA A 34 -20.18 44.34 -86.32
N GLY A 35 -20.70 43.41 -85.50
CA GLY A 35 -20.60 43.47 -84.03
C GLY A 35 -21.90 43.80 -83.30
N LYS A 36 -23.05 43.88 -83.98
CA LYS A 36 -24.35 44.20 -83.36
C LYS A 36 -24.72 43.29 -82.18
N SER A 37 -24.73 41.96 -82.39
CA SER A 37 -25.05 41.01 -81.32
C SER A 37 -24.00 41.00 -80.19
N THR A 38 -22.78 41.48 -80.45
CA THR A 38 -21.76 41.65 -79.41
C THR A 38 -22.17 42.70 -78.38
N VAL A 39 -22.93 43.73 -78.77
CA VAL A 39 -23.48 44.73 -77.86
C VAL A 39 -24.37 44.07 -76.81
N LEU A 40 -25.30 43.22 -77.23
CA LEU A 40 -26.21 42.54 -76.30
C LEU A 40 -25.51 41.48 -75.45
N GLU A 41 -24.56 40.76 -76.05
CA GLU A 41 -23.71 39.84 -75.29
C GLU A 41 -22.90 40.56 -74.20
N ALA A 42 -22.50 41.81 -74.45
CA ALA A 42 -21.83 42.61 -73.43
C ALA A 42 -22.77 43.06 -72.31
N VAL A 43 -24.02 43.45 -72.61
CA VAL A 43 -25.05 43.73 -71.59
C VAL A 43 -25.27 42.50 -70.71
N ALA A 44 -25.47 41.34 -71.34
CA ALA A 44 -25.68 40.10 -70.60
C ALA A 44 -24.45 39.67 -69.79
N TRP A 45 -23.24 39.87 -70.33
CA TRP A 45 -22.00 39.63 -69.62
C TRP A 45 -21.82 40.57 -68.43
N ALA A 46 -22.19 41.84 -68.55
CA ALA A 46 -22.20 42.79 -67.44
C ALA A 46 -23.18 42.36 -66.34
N LEU A 47 -24.33 41.78 -66.66
CA LEU A 47 -25.29 41.34 -65.65
C LEU A 47 -24.91 39.99 -65.01
N TYR A 48 -24.62 38.97 -65.81
CA TYR A 48 -24.50 37.57 -65.36
C TYR A 48 -23.06 37.00 -65.41
N GLY A 49 -22.08 37.77 -65.88
CA GLY A 49 -20.66 37.39 -65.90
C GLY A 49 -20.29 36.38 -66.99
N ASN A 50 -19.14 35.70 -66.83
CA ASN A 50 -18.52 34.85 -67.86
C ASN A 50 -19.41 33.74 -68.41
N GLN A 51 -20.40 33.28 -67.65
CA GLN A 51 -21.34 32.28 -68.17
C GLN A 51 -22.11 32.85 -69.37
N ALA A 52 -22.43 34.16 -69.37
CA ALA A 52 -23.26 34.83 -70.38
C ALA A 52 -22.60 35.10 -71.74
N ALA A 53 -21.27 35.04 -71.84
CA ALA A 53 -20.57 35.24 -73.12
C ALA A 53 -20.25 33.90 -73.79
N ARG A 54 -20.41 33.81 -75.12
CA ARG A 54 -20.00 32.63 -75.89
C ARG A 54 -18.47 32.54 -75.98
N GLY A 55 -17.90 31.36 -75.74
CA GLY A 55 -16.47 31.05 -75.89
C GLY A 55 -15.66 31.05 -74.58
N THR A 56 -14.33 31.19 -74.68
CA THR A 56 -13.39 31.20 -73.55
C THR A 56 -12.97 32.63 -73.18
N ARG A 57 -12.28 32.81 -72.05
CA ARG A 57 -11.75 34.12 -71.63
C ARG A 57 -10.88 34.80 -72.70
N ASP A 58 -10.22 34.02 -73.55
CA ASP A 58 -9.38 34.52 -74.64
C ASP A 58 -10.20 34.96 -75.85
N SER A 59 -11.35 34.33 -76.14
CA SER A 59 -12.23 34.73 -77.24
C SER A 59 -13.07 35.98 -76.94
N ILE A 60 -13.12 36.43 -75.68
CA ILE A 60 -13.80 37.66 -75.27
C ILE A 60 -12.92 38.90 -75.56
N ARG A 61 -11.60 38.74 -75.57
CA ARG A 61 -10.66 39.84 -75.81
C ARG A 61 -10.63 40.20 -77.29
N PHE A 62 -10.56 41.50 -77.59
CA PHE A 62 -10.32 41.97 -78.96
C PHE A 62 -9.02 41.41 -79.54
N VAL A 63 -9.12 40.76 -80.71
CA VAL A 63 -8.05 39.99 -81.33
C VAL A 63 -6.80 40.84 -81.64
N ARG A 64 -6.98 42.13 -81.97
CA ARG A 64 -5.89 43.06 -82.26
C ARG A 64 -5.41 43.86 -81.03
N ALA A 65 -5.96 43.61 -79.84
CA ALA A 65 -5.48 44.26 -78.61
C ALA A 65 -4.13 43.67 -78.17
N ALA A 66 -3.26 44.51 -77.60
CA ALA A 66 -1.97 44.05 -77.09
C ALA A 66 -2.15 42.96 -76.00
N PRO A 67 -1.23 41.98 -75.88
CA PRO A 67 -1.28 40.99 -74.81
C PRO A 67 -1.39 41.67 -73.44
N ARG A 68 -2.28 41.19 -72.57
CA ARG A 68 -2.59 41.76 -71.24
C ARG A 68 -3.33 43.11 -71.22
N SER A 69 -3.76 43.65 -72.35
CA SER A 69 -4.69 44.81 -72.35
C SER A 69 -5.91 44.55 -71.48
N SER A 70 -6.36 45.55 -70.72
CA SER A 70 -7.57 45.41 -69.90
C SER A 70 -8.80 45.25 -70.81
N VAL A 71 -9.64 44.26 -70.48
CA VAL A 71 -10.98 44.11 -71.06
C VAL A 71 -11.95 44.62 -70.02
N ARG A 72 -12.81 45.56 -70.40
CA ARG A 72 -13.77 46.19 -69.49
C ARG A 72 -15.10 46.40 -70.21
N VAL A 73 -16.19 45.97 -69.57
CA VAL A 73 -17.54 46.38 -69.92
C VAL A 73 -18.11 47.18 -68.76
N GLU A 74 -18.63 48.35 -69.07
CA GLU A 74 -19.33 49.21 -68.12
C GLU A 74 -20.77 49.38 -68.60
N LEU A 75 -21.72 48.94 -67.78
CA LEU A 75 -23.15 49.02 -68.06
C LEU A 75 -23.83 49.87 -66.99
N GLU A 76 -24.55 50.90 -67.40
CA GLU A 76 -25.46 51.64 -66.54
C GLU A 76 -26.90 51.31 -66.89
N PHE A 77 -27.72 51.03 -65.87
CA PHE A 77 -29.14 50.76 -66.04
C PHE A 77 -29.96 51.17 -64.82
N ASP A 78 -31.23 51.51 -65.03
CA ASP A 78 -32.20 51.80 -63.99
C ASP A 78 -33.05 50.56 -63.67
N LEU A 79 -33.24 50.24 -62.39
CA LEU A 79 -34.07 49.14 -61.93
C LEU A 79 -34.79 49.53 -60.64
N ALA A 80 -36.13 49.44 -60.65
CA ALA A 80 -37.00 49.74 -59.51
C ALA A 80 -36.71 51.12 -58.86
N GLY A 81 -36.45 52.14 -59.68
CA GLY A 81 -36.18 53.51 -59.23
C GLY A 81 -34.74 53.81 -58.84
N HIS A 82 -33.83 52.83 -58.92
CA HIS A 82 -32.40 53.01 -58.61
C HIS A 82 -31.51 52.86 -59.85
N ARG A 83 -30.43 53.63 -59.92
CA ARG A 83 -29.43 53.59 -61.00
C ARG A 83 -28.25 52.72 -60.61
N TYR A 84 -28.04 51.63 -61.34
CA TYR A 84 -26.93 50.71 -61.17
C TYR A 84 -25.86 50.98 -62.22
N ARG A 85 -24.59 50.98 -61.80
CA ARG A 85 -23.42 50.99 -62.69
C ARG A 85 -22.59 49.76 -62.42
N VAL A 86 -22.48 48.89 -63.42
CA VAL A 86 -21.78 47.61 -63.32
C VAL A 86 -20.52 47.67 -64.17
N VAL A 87 -19.37 47.48 -63.54
CA VAL A 87 -18.07 47.44 -64.21
C VAL A 87 -17.51 46.03 -64.10
N ARG A 88 -17.35 45.33 -65.22
CA ARG A 88 -16.77 43.99 -65.25
C ARG A 88 -15.52 43.92 -66.11
N GLY A 89 -14.55 43.16 -65.63
CA GLY A 89 -13.36 42.70 -66.37
C GLY A 89 -13.27 41.17 -66.38
N LEU A 90 -12.25 40.60 -67.03
CA LEU A 90 -12.08 39.13 -67.11
C LEU A 90 -11.95 38.45 -65.73
N THR A 91 -11.45 39.19 -64.75
CA THR A 91 -11.15 38.75 -63.38
C THR A 91 -11.65 39.70 -62.29
N SER A 92 -12.42 40.74 -62.64
CA SER A 92 -12.96 41.73 -61.69
C SER A 92 -14.43 42.02 -61.99
N ALA A 93 -15.19 42.36 -60.96
CA ALA A 93 -16.58 42.80 -61.10
C ALA A 93 -16.92 43.74 -59.95
N GLU A 94 -17.48 44.90 -60.28
CA GLU A 94 -17.89 45.93 -59.32
C GLU A 94 -19.29 46.42 -59.68
N VAL A 95 -20.11 46.68 -58.67
CA VAL A 95 -21.43 47.29 -58.83
C VAL A 95 -21.51 48.52 -57.94
N PHE A 96 -21.98 49.62 -58.51
CA PHE A 96 -22.23 50.89 -57.83
C PHE A 96 -23.73 51.20 -57.92
N LEU A 97 -24.25 51.92 -56.93
CA LEU A 97 -25.65 52.28 -56.82
C LEU A 97 -25.79 53.81 -56.68
N ASP A 98 -26.73 54.41 -57.41
CA ASP A 98 -27.14 55.81 -57.32
C ASP A 98 -25.95 56.81 -57.33
N GLY A 99 -24.94 56.52 -58.16
CA GLY A 99 -23.77 57.39 -58.32
C GLY A 99 -22.74 57.32 -57.18
N ALA A 100 -22.88 56.38 -56.24
CA ALA A 100 -21.92 56.20 -55.15
C ALA A 100 -20.50 55.88 -55.66
N SER A 101 -19.49 56.40 -54.95
CA SER A 101 -18.07 56.16 -55.26
C SER A 101 -17.56 54.80 -54.77
N GLN A 102 -18.23 54.18 -53.81
CA GLN A 102 -17.89 52.86 -53.28
C GLN A 102 -18.80 51.78 -53.88
N ALA A 103 -18.19 50.66 -54.31
CA ALA A 103 -18.94 49.53 -54.84
C ALA A 103 -19.73 48.81 -53.73
N ILE A 104 -21.00 48.52 -53.98
CA ILE A 104 -21.86 47.72 -53.09
C ILE A 104 -21.53 46.22 -53.14
N ALA A 105 -20.86 45.79 -54.21
CA ALA A 105 -20.22 44.48 -54.33
C ALA A 105 -19.01 44.60 -55.26
N ASN A 106 -17.90 43.94 -54.91
CA ASN A 106 -16.60 44.05 -55.60
C ASN A 106 -15.94 42.69 -55.90
N SER A 107 -16.71 41.60 -55.82
CA SER A 107 -16.26 40.24 -56.17
C SER A 107 -17.15 39.65 -57.26
N ILE A 108 -16.59 38.78 -58.11
CA ILE A 108 -17.34 38.17 -59.23
C ILE A 108 -18.59 37.44 -58.72
N THR A 109 -18.47 36.63 -57.66
CA THR A 109 -19.58 35.88 -57.06
C THR A 109 -20.56 36.81 -56.36
N GLY A 110 -20.08 37.75 -55.54
CA GLY A 110 -20.95 38.67 -54.79
C GLY A 110 -21.76 39.59 -55.70
N VAL A 111 -21.13 40.10 -56.78
CA VAL A 111 -21.84 40.87 -57.82
C VAL A 111 -22.88 40.02 -58.54
N GLY A 112 -22.55 38.77 -58.88
CA GLY A 112 -23.51 37.85 -59.52
C GLY A 112 -24.73 37.56 -58.65
N GLU A 113 -24.53 37.21 -57.38
CA GLU A 113 -25.62 36.93 -56.44
C GLU A 113 -26.49 38.16 -56.16
N LEU A 114 -25.84 39.33 -55.99
CA LEU A 114 -26.54 40.59 -55.78
C LEU A 114 -27.45 40.92 -56.97
N LEU A 115 -26.90 40.89 -58.19
CA LEU A 115 -27.67 41.20 -59.41
C LEU A 115 -28.77 40.16 -59.64
N GLN A 116 -28.51 38.87 -59.43
CA GLN A 116 -29.54 37.83 -59.56
C GLN A 116 -30.68 38.01 -58.56
N ARG A 117 -30.39 38.36 -57.30
CA ARG A 117 -31.42 38.65 -56.29
C ARG A 117 -32.22 39.91 -56.61
N ARG A 118 -31.57 40.95 -57.16
CA ARG A 118 -32.22 42.23 -57.50
C ARG A 118 -33.06 42.13 -58.77
N LEU A 119 -32.59 41.42 -59.79
CA LEU A 119 -33.33 41.16 -61.03
C LEU A 119 -34.45 40.13 -60.81
N GLY A 120 -34.35 39.29 -59.77
CA GLY A 120 -35.36 38.27 -59.46
C GLY A 120 -35.42 37.12 -60.47
N MET A 121 -34.44 37.04 -61.38
CA MET A 121 -34.39 36.09 -62.48
C MET A 121 -33.00 35.51 -62.66
N SER A 122 -32.94 34.21 -62.95
CA SER A 122 -31.75 33.54 -63.44
C SER A 122 -31.35 34.05 -64.83
N ARG A 123 -30.11 33.76 -65.25
CA ARG A 123 -29.64 34.08 -66.60
C ARG A 123 -30.57 33.52 -67.68
N GLY A 124 -30.97 32.25 -67.55
CA GLY A 124 -31.83 31.59 -68.54
C GLY A 124 -33.18 32.27 -68.65
N GLU A 125 -33.78 32.66 -67.52
CA GLU A 125 -35.03 33.43 -67.49
C GLU A 125 -34.84 34.82 -68.10
N PHE A 126 -33.75 35.52 -67.78
CA PHE A 126 -33.46 36.82 -68.37
C PHE A 126 -33.33 36.76 -69.90
N PHE A 127 -32.58 35.79 -70.43
CA PHE A 127 -32.47 35.59 -71.87
C PHE A 127 -33.78 35.09 -72.50
N ASN A 128 -34.60 34.34 -71.76
CA ASN A 128 -35.85 33.82 -72.29
C ASN A 128 -37.01 34.83 -72.22
N THR A 129 -36.90 35.86 -71.37
CA THR A 129 -37.95 36.87 -71.11
C THR A 129 -37.60 38.24 -71.71
N TYR A 130 -36.36 38.72 -71.61
CA TYR A 130 -35.95 40.06 -72.08
C TYR A 130 -35.30 40.07 -73.46
N PHE A 131 -34.81 38.92 -73.94
CA PHE A 131 -34.01 38.83 -75.15
C PHE A 131 -34.63 37.83 -76.14
N THR A 132 -34.55 38.13 -77.43
CA THR A 132 -34.92 37.20 -78.50
C THR A 132 -33.79 37.13 -79.50
N GLY A 133 -32.95 36.09 -79.42
CA GLY A 133 -31.81 35.89 -80.31
C GLY A 133 -32.13 35.18 -81.62
N GLN A 134 -31.17 35.22 -82.56
CA GLN A 134 -31.22 34.45 -83.80
C GLN A 134 -31.35 32.94 -83.52
N LYS A 135 -32.44 32.31 -83.99
CA LYS A 135 -32.86 30.90 -83.74
C LYS A 135 -33.38 30.59 -82.32
N GLU A 136 -33.59 31.58 -81.46
CA GLU A 136 -34.09 31.42 -80.08
C GLU A 136 -35.60 31.69 -79.94
N LEU A 137 -36.33 31.79 -81.05
CA LEU A 137 -37.79 31.87 -81.05
C LEU A 137 -38.43 30.53 -80.63
N ASN A 138 -37.80 29.39 -80.94
CA ASN A 138 -38.39 28.05 -80.76
C ASN A 138 -38.09 27.39 -79.39
N VAL A 139 -37.69 28.17 -78.37
CA VAL A 139 -37.20 27.62 -77.08
C VAL A 139 -38.27 26.81 -76.34
N MET A 140 -39.53 27.25 -76.36
CA MET A 140 -40.62 26.48 -75.76
C MET A 140 -40.99 25.27 -76.59
N ALA A 141 -41.01 25.40 -77.92
CA ALA A 141 -41.30 24.30 -78.85
C ALA A 141 -40.30 23.14 -78.74
N ALA A 142 -39.04 23.43 -78.36
CA ALA A 142 -38.00 22.43 -78.13
C ALA A 142 -38.10 21.69 -76.77
N MET A 143 -38.86 22.21 -75.79
CA MET A 143 -39.03 21.59 -74.47
C MET A 143 -40.09 20.48 -74.48
N GLY A 144 -39.86 19.41 -73.71
CA GLY A 144 -40.88 18.40 -73.46
C GLY A 144 -42.03 18.90 -72.56
N PRO A 145 -43.20 18.23 -72.52
CA PRO A 145 -44.39 18.72 -71.80
C PRO A 145 -44.16 19.04 -70.32
N SER A 146 -43.45 18.16 -69.59
CA SER A 146 -43.15 18.37 -68.17
C SER A 146 -42.14 19.50 -67.95
N GLU A 147 -41.18 19.67 -68.86
CA GLU A 147 -40.16 20.71 -68.77
C GLU A 147 -40.77 22.08 -69.08
N ARG A 148 -41.66 22.15 -70.07
CA ARG A 148 -42.41 23.35 -70.44
C ARG A 148 -43.35 23.82 -69.33
N ALA A 149 -44.13 22.90 -68.75
CA ALA A 149 -44.97 23.20 -67.59
C ALA A 149 -44.12 23.63 -66.37
N GLN A 150 -42.95 23.01 -66.16
CA GLN A 150 -42.04 23.42 -65.09
C GLN A 150 -41.41 24.78 -65.35
N PHE A 151 -41.07 25.11 -66.59
CA PHE A 151 -40.58 26.43 -66.99
C PHE A 151 -41.63 27.50 -66.67
N LEU A 152 -42.88 27.33 -67.14
CA LEU A 152 -43.98 28.25 -66.83
C LEU A 152 -44.23 28.34 -65.31
N SER A 153 -44.14 27.23 -64.57
CA SER A 153 -44.31 27.26 -63.11
C SER A 153 -43.27 28.05 -62.33
N ARG A 154 -42.05 28.12 -62.86
CA ARG A 154 -40.95 28.89 -62.27
C ARG A 154 -41.09 30.36 -62.62
N VAL A 155 -41.32 30.63 -63.90
CA VAL A 155 -41.56 31.98 -64.43
C VAL A 155 -42.72 32.67 -63.72
N LEU A 156 -43.77 31.93 -63.38
CA LEU A 156 -44.96 32.44 -62.69
C LEU A 156 -44.90 32.32 -61.15
N GLY A 157 -43.77 31.86 -60.60
CA GLY A 157 -43.45 31.97 -59.17
C GLY A 157 -44.06 30.96 -58.20
N TYR A 158 -44.77 29.91 -58.68
CA TYR A 158 -45.41 28.92 -57.81
C TYR A 158 -44.58 27.65 -57.53
N GLU A 159 -43.30 27.63 -57.93
CA GLU A 159 -42.31 26.62 -57.51
C GLU A 159 -42.20 26.52 -55.97
N LYS A 160 -42.43 27.63 -55.25
CA LYS A 160 -42.47 27.69 -53.78
C LYS A 160 -43.45 26.69 -53.16
N LEU A 161 -44.57 26.38 -53.84
CA LEU A 161 -45.53 25.38 -53.39
C LEU A 161 -44.94 23.96 -53.39
N ARG A 162 -44.08 23.63 -54.38
CA ARG A 162 -43.38 22.33 -54.41
C ARG A 162 -42.36 22.21 -53.27
N ALA A 163 -41.64 23.29 -52.97
CA ALA A 163 -40.71 23.32 -51.85
C ALA A 163 -41.47 23.11 -50.52
N ALA A 164 -42.59 23.82 -50.32
CA ALA A 164 -43.42 23.67 -49.12
C ALA A 164 -43.98 22.24 -48.98
N GLN A 165 -44.48 21.66 -50.07
CA GLN A 165 -44.97 20.28 -50.11
C GLN A 165 -43.87 19.27 -49.78
N THR A 166 -42.64 19.49 -50.24
CA THR A 166 -41.49 18.64 -49.92
C THR A 166 -41.19 18.65 -48.42
N LEU A 167 -41.18 19.82 -47.79
CA LEU A 167 -41.01 19.96 -46.34
C LEU A 167 -42.10 19.24 -45.55
N VAL A 168 -43.37 19.34 -45.98
CA VAL A 168 -44.49 18.60 -45.38
C VAL A 168 -44.26 17.09 -45.44
N ARG A 169 -43.81 16.57 -46.59
CA ARG A 169 -43.54 15.14 -46.78
C ARG A 169 -42.37 14.65 -45.92
N GLU A 170 -41.31 15.44 -45.80
CA GLU A 170 -40.18 15.13 -44.92
C GLU A 170 -40.62 15.08 -43.46
N ARG A 171 -41.37 16.09 -43.00
CA ARG A 171 -41.88 16.10 -41.63
C ARG A 171 -42.82 14.93 -41.37
N ARG A 172 -43.70 14.60 -42.30
CA ARG A 172 -44.56 13.40 -42.23
C ARG A 172 -43.73 12.12 -42.04
N ARG A 173 -42.66 11.94 -42.82
CA ARG A 173 -41.80 10.75 -42.71
C ARG A 173 -41.20 10.61 -41.31
N LEU A 174 -40.74 11.71 -40.72
CA LEU A 174 -40.22 11.72 -39.35
C LEU A 174 -41.29 11.34 -38.33
N VAL A 175 -42.49 11.91 -38.43
CA VAL A 175 -43.62 11.57 -37.55
C VAL A 175 -44.01 10.10 -37.68
N VAL A 176 -44.05 9.55 -38.90
CA VAL A 176 -44.32 8.13 -39.14
C VAL A 176 -43.25 7.23 -38.52
N ALA A 177 -41.97 7.61 -38.61
CA ALA A 177 -40.89 6.87 -37.97
C ALA A 177 -40.99 6.91 -36.44
N GLU A 178 -41.33 8.06 -35.85
CA GLU A 178 -41.55 8.20 -34.40
C GLU A 178 -42.74 7.35 -33.92
N ILE A 179 -43.85 7.33 -34.68
CA ILE A 179 -45.01 6.46 -34.41
C ILE A 179 -44.58 4.99 -34.39
N ALA A 180 -43.84 4.54 -35.42
CA ALA A 180 -43.40 3.15 -35.51
C ALA A 180 -42.46 2.76 -34.36
N GLY A 181 -41.52 3.64 -34.02
CA GLY A 181 -40.62 3.43 -32.88
C GLY A 181 -41.36 3.33 -31.56
N LEU A 182 -42.33 4.22 -31.32
CA LEU A 182 -43.13 4.25 -30.11
C LEU A 182 -44.05 3.01 -30.02
N GLN A 183 -44.69 2.61 -31.11
CA GLN A 183 -45.49 1.38 -31.17
C GLN A 183 -44.67 0.11 -30.91
N SER A 184 -43.42 0.05 -31.40
CA SER A 184 -42.53 -1.09 -31.16
C SER A 184 -42.03 -1.16 -29.71
N GLY A 185 -41.91 -0.03 -29.02
CA GLY A 185 -41.48 0.04 -27.63
C GLY A 185 -42.61 -0.03 -26.60
N MET A 186 -43.86 0.06 -27.05
CA MET A 186 -45.03 0.06 -26.18
C MET A 186 -45.33 -1.36 -25.67
N PRO A 187 -45.40 -1.57 -24.34
CA PRO A 187 -45.79 -2.86 -23.79
C PRO A 187 -47.26 -3.16 -24.05
N ASP A 188 -47.61 -4.45 -24.13
CA ASP A 188 -49.00 -4.89 -24.26
C ASP A 188 -49.82 -4.47 -23.03
N ALA A 189 -50.94 -3.80 -23.27
CA ALA A 189 -51.80 -3.27 -22.21
C ALA A 189 -52.38 -4.38 -21.34
N ASP A 190 -52.81 -5.49 -21.94
CA ASP A 190 -53.38 -6.62 -21.22
C ASP A 190 -52.31 -7.29 -20.33
N ALA A 191 -51.07 -7.37 -20.81
CA ALA A 191 -49.96 -7.87 -20.02
C ALA A 191 -49.66 -6.99 -18.80
N VAL A 192 -49.64 -5.66 -18.95
CA VAL A 192 -49.43 -4.72 -17.84
C VAL A 192 -50.55 -4.83 -16.80
N TRP A 193 -51.81 -4.89 -17.22
CA TRP A 193 -52.95 -5.04 -16.30
C TRP A 193 -52.93 -6.39 -15.57
N ARG A 194 -52.56 -7.48 -16.24
CA ARG A 194 -52.35 -8.78 -15.59
C ARG A 194 -51.23 -8.73 -14.55
N GLN A 195 -50.11 -8.09 -14.86
CA GLN A 195 -49.01 -7.93 -13.90
C GLN A 195 -49.44 -7.18 -12.63
N ILE A 196 -50.28 -6.14 -12.76
CA ILE A 196 -50.84 -5.43 -11.60
C ILE A 196 -51.72 -6.35 -10.78
N SER A 197 -52.70 -7.02 -11.42
CA SER A 197 -53.61 -7.94 -10.74
C SER A 197 -52.86 -9.05 -9.99
N ASP A 198 -51.83 -9.64 -10.62
CA ASP A 198 -50.99 -10.66 -10.00
C ASP A 198 -50.19 -10.10 -8.82
N ALA A 199 -49.64 -8.88 -8.95
CA ALA A 199 -48.88 -8.23 -7.89
C ALA A 199 -49.76 -7.84 -6.70
N GLU A 200 -50.99 -7.37 -6.95
CA GLU A 200 -52.00 -7.08 -5.91
C GLU A 200 -52.38 -8.36 -5.14
N ALA A 201 -52.68 -9.44 -5.86
CA ALA A 201 -53.02 -10.73 -5.24
C ALA A 201 -51.85 -11.27 -4.39
N ARG A 202 -50.62 -11.19 -4.91
CA ARG A 202 -49.41 -11.58 -4.16
C ARG A 202 -49.21 -10.72 -2.91
N LEU A 203 -49.39 -9.42 -3.02
CA LEU A 203 -49.26 -8.49 -1.89
C LEU A 203 -50.30 -8.78 -0.81
N ALA A 204 -51.56 -9.02 -1.19
CA ALA A 204 -52.62 -9.38 -0.26
C ALA A 204 -52.29 -10.68 0.49
N ALA A 205 -51.87 -11.73 -0.23
CA ALA A 205 -51.48 -13.01 0.37
C ALA A 205 -50.25 -12.88 1.29
N ALA A 206 -49.23 -12.11 0.88
CA ALA A 206 -48.03 -11.91 1.68
C ALA A 206 -48.31 -11.09 2.96
N ARG A 207 -49.17 -10.06 2.88
CA ARG A 207 -49.61 -9.29 4.05
C ARG A 207 -50.37 -10.15 5.05
N ALA A 208 -51.32 -10.98 4.58
CA ALA A 208 -52.06 -11.88 5.46
C ALA A 208 -51.14 -12.86 6.19
N ARG A 209 -50.14 -13.43 5.49
CA ARG A 209 -49.12 -14.29 6.12
C ARG A 209 -48.25 -13.54 7.14
N ALA A 210 -47.90 -12.28 6.86
CA ALA A 210 -47.12 -11.46 7.77
C ALA A 210 -47.90 -11.17 9.06
N GLU A 211 -49.19 -10.82 8.95
CA GLU A 211 -50.07 -10.59 10.10
C GLU A 211 -50.25 -11.87 10.95
N GLU A 212 -50.48 -13.02 10.31
CA GLU A 212 -50.59 -14.32 10.99
C GLU A 212 -49.29 -14.69 11.72
N SER A 213 -48.14 -14.52 11.06
CA SER A 213 -46.84 -14.87 11.63
C SER A 213 -46.47 -13.95 12.79
N GLU A 214 -46.80 -12.65 12.70
CA GLU A 214 -46.59 -11.69 13.78
C GLU A 214 -47.49 -11.98 14.99
N ALA A 215 -48.75 -12.37 14.76
CA ALA A 215 -49.64 -12.80 15.83
C ALA A 215 -49.07 -14.03 16.57
N ARG A 216 -48.57 -15.02 15.82
CA ARG A 216 -47.93 -16.21 16.39
C ARG A 216 -46.62 -15.89 17.14
N ARG A 217 -45.82 -14.94 16.64
CA ARG A 217 -44.63 -14.44 17.33
C ARG A 217 -45.01 -13.84 18.68
N ASN A 218 -46.02 -12.99 18.70
CA ASN A 218 -46.48 -12.33 19.94
C ASN A 218 -47.05 -13.33 20.95
N GLU A 219 -47.83 -14.31 20.50
CA GLU A 219 -48.37 -15.38 21.35
C GLU A 219 -47.25 -16.22 22.00
N THR A 220 -46.29 -16.69 21.20
CA THR A 220 -45.18 -17.53 21.69
C THR A 220 -44.22 -16.75 22.58
N ALA A 221 -43.95 -15.48 22.27
CA ALA A 221 -43.16 -14.59 23.12
C ALA A 221 -43.83 -14.35 24.48
N ALA A 222 -45.15 -14.16 24.51
CA ALA A 222 -45.90 -14.01 25.76
C ALA A 222 -45.82 -15.27 26.65
N ARG A 223 -45.97 -16.46 26.04
CA ARG A 223 -45.78 -17.74 26.76
C ARG A 223 -44.36 -17.89 27.30
N LEU A 224 -43.35 -17.50 26.52
CA LEU A 224 -41.96 -17.55 26.98
C LEU A 224 -41.71 -16.58 28.13
N ALA A 225 -42.28 -15.37 28.08
CA ALA A 225 -42.17 -14.37 29.14
C ALA A 225 -42.79 -14.84 30.46
N GLU A 226 -43.84 -15.67 30.41
CA GLU A 226 -44.44 -16.30 31.59
C GLU A 226 -43.55 -17.43 32.15
N LEU A 227 -42.97 -18.26 31.28
CA LEU A 227 -42.18 -19.42 31.69
C LEU A 227 -40.76 -19.07 32.15
N ALA A 228 -40.15 -18.03 31.56
CA ALA A 228 -38.77 -17.62 31.86
C ALA A 228 -38.50 -17.38 33.36
N PRO A 229 -39.26 -16.55 34.10
CA PRO A 229 -38.99 -16.32 35.52
C PRO A 229 -39.18 -17.59 36.36
N ARG A 230 -40.14 -18.45 36.00
CA ARG A 230 -40.36 -19.74 36.66
C ARG A 230 -39.17 -20.67 36.46
N TRP A 231 -38.63 -20.73 35.23
CA TRP A 231 -37.45 -21.51 34.89
C TRP A 231 -36.21 -21.02 35.65
N THR A 232 -35.94 -19.71 35.67
CA THR A 232 -34.82 -19.12 36.42
C THR A 232 -34.91 -19.43 37.91
N ARG A 233 -36.10 -19.33 38.51
CA ARG A 233 -36.31 -19.68 39.90
C ARG A 233 -36.02 -21.16 40.16
N ALA A 234 -36.56 -22.06 39.33
CA ALA A 234 -36.36 -23.49 39.48
C ALA A 234 -34.87 -23.90 39.30
N GLN A 235 -34.12 -23.21 38.42
CA GLN A 235 -32.67 -23.38 38.31
C GLN A 235 -31.94 -22.98 39.60
N GLY A 236 -32.26 -21.80 40.16
CA GLY A 236 -31.65 -21.35 41.41
C GLY A 236 -31.99 -22.26 42.61
N GLU A 237 -33.21 -22.77 42.68
CA GLU A 237 -33.61 -23.76 43.69
C GLU A 237 -32.82 -25.08 43.53
N ARG A 238 -32.62 -25.57 42.29
CA ARG A 238 -31.80 -26.76 42.02
C ARG A 238 -30.34 -26.58 42.42
N GLU A 239 -29.73 -25.44 42.07
CA GLU A 239 -28.34 -25.12 42.43
C GLU A 239 -28.17 -25.10 43.95
N ARG A 240 -29.07 -24.43 44.66
CA ARG A 240 -29.06 -24.35 46.12
C ARG A 240 -29.27 -25.70 46.79
N LEU A 241 -30.09 -26.57 46.21
CA LEU A 241 -30.23 -27.95 46.66
C LEU A 241 -28.91 -28.72 46.51
N GLN A 242 -28.22 -28.58 45.37
CA GLN A 242 -26.94 -29.27 45.14
C GLN A 242 -25.84 -28.78 46.11
N GLU A 243 -25.77 -27.48 46.37
CA GLU A 243 -24.87 -26.90 47.38
C GLU A 243 -25.14 -27.48 48.77
N LEU A 244 -26.40 -27.47 49.23
CA LEU A 244 -26.78 -28.04 50.52
C LEU A 244 -26.47 -29.53 50.64
N LEU A 245 -26.73 -30.32 49.59
CA LEU A 245 -26.38 -31.75 49.57
C LEU A 245 -24.87 -31.98 49.65
N GLY A 246 -24.07 -31.11 49.03
CA GLY A 246 -22.62 -31.11 49.15
C GLY A 246 -22.16 -30.81 50.57
N GLU A 247 -22.69 -29.76 51.19
CA GLU A 247 -22.38 -29.36 52.57
C GLU A 247 -22.77 -30.45 53.59
N ILE A 248 -23.93 -31.08 53.41
CA ILE A 248 -24.39 -32.20 54.24
C ILE A 248 -23.41 -33.37 54.12
N ARG A 249 -23.02 -33.77 52.90
CA ARG A 249 -22.09 -34.89 52.69
C ARG A 249 -20.74 -34.68 53.36
N ILE A 250 -20.20 -33.46 53.30
CA ILE A 250 -18.94 -33.10 53.97
C ILE A 250 -19.12 -33.23 55.49
N ALA A 251 -20.18 -32.64 56.04
CA ALA A 251 -20.42 -32.67 57.47
C ALA A 251 -20.74 -34.10 57.98
N GLU A 252 -21.38 -34.96 57.19
CA GLU A 252 -21.57 -36.39 57.51
C GLU A 252 -20.22 -37.14 57.57
N GLY A 253 -19.29 -36.82 56.67
CA GLY A 253 -17.93 -37.35 56.69
C GLY A 253 -17.11 -36.88 57.91
N GLU A 254 -17.27 -35.61 58.29
CA GLU A 254 -16.69 -35.03 59.52
C GLU A 254 -17.27 -35.74 60.76
N GLU A 255 -18.60 -35.90 60.85
CA GLU A 255 -19.28 -36.60 61.94
C GLU A 255 -18.76 -38.03 62.09
N ALA A 256 -18.69 -38.79 61.00
CA ALA A 256 -18.23 -40.18 61.01
C ALA A 256 -16.76 -40.32 61.46
N THR A 257 -15.93 -39.31 61.21
CA THR A 257 -14.52 -39.31 61.64
C THR A 257 -14.41 -38.98 63.12
N LEU A 258 -15.08 -37.91 63.57
CA LEU A 258 -15.11 -37.50 64.97
C LEU A 258 -15.75 -38.56 65.87
N ALA A 259 -16.79 -39.26 65.40
CA ALA A 259 -17.41 -40.36 66.12
C ALA A 259 -16.43 -41.54 66.33
N ARG A 260 -15.62 -41.88 65.32
CA ARG A 260 -14.59 -42.92 65.43
C ARG A 260 -13.49 -42.54 66.40
N ASP A 261 -13.09 -41.26 66.42
CA ASP A 261 -12.07 -40.75 67.34
C ASP A 261 -12.59 -40.73 68.78
N HIS A 262 -13.85 -40.30 68.98
CA HIS A 262 -14.54 -40.36 70.27
C HIS A 262 -14.62 -41.81 70.80
N ASP A 263 -15.04 -42.77 69.96
CA ASP A 263 -15.15 -44.18 70.35
C ASP A 263 -13.77 -44.78 70.69
N ARG A 264 -12.73 -44.43 69.92
CA ARG A 264 -11.35 -44.87 70.18
C ARG A 264 -10.86 -44.34 71.54
N ALA A 265 -11.05 -43.05 71.81
CA ALA A 265 -10.66 -42.45 73.08
C ALA A 265 -11.46 -43.03 74.26
N THR A 266 -12.75 -43.30 74.07
CA THR A 266 -13.61 -43.94 75.07
C THR A 266 -13.14 -45.36 75.42
N ARG A 267 -12.78 -46.18 74.42
CA ARG A 267 -12.21 -47.52 74.65
C ARG A 267 -10.87 -47.46 75.37
N ALA A 268 -9.99 -46.53 74.97
CA ALA A 268 -8.70 -46.34 75.64
C ALA A 268 -8.87 -45.91 77.11
N LEU A 269 -9.86 -45.09 77.45
CA LEU A 269 -10.18 -44.77 78.85
C LEU A 269 -10.70 -45.98 79.63
N ALA A 270 -11.48 -46.87 79.01
CA ALA A 270 -11.93 -48.10 79.64
C ALA A 270 -10.74 -49.05 79.94
N GLU A 271 -9.76 -49.13 79.03
CA GLU A 271 -8.51 -49.87 79.24
C GLU A 271 -7.68 -49.28 80.41
N VAL A 272 -7.61 -47.96 80.51
CA VAL A 272 -6.94 -47.28 81.62
C VAL A 272 -7.66 -47.54 82.95
N ALA A 273 -8.99 -47.53 82.97
CA ALA A 273 -9.78 -47.84 84.16
C ALA A 273 -9.54 -49.28 84.65
N ALA A 274 -9.45 -50.25 83.72
CA ALA A 274 -9.08 -51.63 84.05
C ALA A 274 -7.64 -51.72 84.60
N ALA A 275 -6.68 -51.02 83.97
CA ALA A 275 -5.30 -50.95 84.44
C ALA A 275 -5.18 -50.34 85.85
N ARG A 276 -6.06 -49.39 86.22
CA ARG A 276 -6.08 -48.80 87.57
C ARG A 276 -6.46 -49.84 88.62
N ALA A 277 -7.48 -50.66 88.34
CA ALA A 277 -7.89 -51.75 89.21
C ALA A 277 -6.80 -52.85 89.33
N ASP A 278 -6.05 -53.10 88.25
CA ASP A 278 -4.90 -54.01 88.26
C ASP A 278 -3.74 -53.48 89.09
N LEU A 279 -3.47 -52.17 89.01
CA LEU A 279 -2.39 -51.52 89.74
C LEU A 279 -2.56 -51.66 91.26
N GLU A 280 -3.79 -51.49 91.79
CA GLU A 280 -4.08 -51.66 93.22
C GLU A 280 -3.78 -53.11 93.70
N ARG A 281 -4.15 -54.10 92.88
CA ARG A 281 -3.88 -55.53 93.18
C ARG A 281 -2.38 -55.84 93.13
N LEU A 282 -1.68 -55.35 92.11
CA LEU A 282 -0.25 -55.59 91.92
C LEU A 282 0.61 -54.88 92.98
N THR A 283 0.21 -53.68 93.41
CA THR A 283 0.90 -52.92 94.46
C THR A 283 0.90 -53.69 95.79
N THR A 284 -0.24 -54.29 96.13
CA THR A 284 -0.38 -55.10 97.34
C THR A 284 0.47 -56.39 97.27
N ALA A 285 0.49 -57.06 96.12
CA ALA A 285 1.26 -58.31 95.93
C ALA A 285 2.78 -58.10 95.92
N LEU A 286 3.26 -56.89 95.60
CA LEU A 286 4.69 -56.55 95.50
C LEU A 286 5.25 -55.91 96.77
N ALA A 287 4.43 -55.68 97.81
CA ALA A 287 4.87 -55.09 99.09
C ALA A 287 6.12 -55.73 99.74
N PRO A 288 6.35 -57.06 99.72
CA PRO A 288 7.55 -57.66 100.30
C PRO A 288 8.82 -57.53 99.45
N LEU A 289 8.72 -57.10 98.18
CA LEU A 289 9.83 -57.11 97.22
C LEU A 289 11.01 -56.23 97.64
N ASP A 290 10.73 -55.04 98.20
CA ASP A 290 11.78 -54.11 98.62
C ASP A 290 12.59 -54.65 99.82
N GLY A 291 11.92 -55.34 100.75
CA GLY A 291 12.55 -56.01 101.87
C GLY A 291 13.45 -57.18 101.42
N LEU A 292 12.95 -58.00 100.49
CA LEU A 292 13.68 -59.13 99.92
C LEU A 292 14.90 -58.67 99.09
N ARG A 293 14.81 -57.54 98.36
CA ARG A 293 15.95 -56.96 97.64
C ARG A 293 17.04 -56.44 98.58
N ALA A 294 16.66 -55.79 99.67
CA ALA A 294 17.62 -55.34 100.67
C ALA A 294 18.36 -56.51 101.33
N GLU A 295 17.66 -57.61 101.59
CA GLU A 295 18.24 -58.85 102.13
C GLU A 295 19.15 -59.55 101.10
N LEU A 296 18.72 -59.65 99.83
CA LEU A 296 19.53 -60.21 98.74
C LEU A 296 20.85 -59.45 98.57
N LYS A 297 20.79 -58.11 98.55
CA LYS A 297 21.99 -57.25 98.44
C LYS A 297 22.97 -57.47 99.59
N ARG A 298 22.48 -57.71 100.80
CA ARG A 298 23.30 -58.02 101.97
C ARG A 298 23.97 -59.40 101.85
N LEU A 299 23.24 -60.40 101.37
CA LEU A 299 23.75 -61.77 101.18
C LEU A 299 24.74 -61.87 100.02
N ASP A 300 24.54 -61.12 98.93
CA ASP A 300 25.51 -60.98 97.83
C ASP A 300 26.83 -60.37 98.33
N ALA A 301 26.77 -59.35 99.18
CA ALA A 301 27.96 -58.74 99.77
C ALA A 301 28.77 -59.72 100.65
N LEU A 302 28.07 -60.59 101.41
CA LEU A 302 28.70 -61.63 102.23
C LEU A 302 29.30 -62.76 101.37
N CYS A 303 28.61 -63.17 100.29
CA CYS A 303 29.12 -64.15 99.33
C CYS A 303 30.45 -63.67 98.70
N ASN A 304 30.51 -62.40 98.29
CA ASN A 304 31.69 -61.81 97.68
C ASN A 304 32.86 -61.70 98.68
N ALA A 305 32.59 -61.43 99.96
CA ALA A 305 33.60 -61.39 101.00
C ALA A 305 34.24 -62.77 101.25
N GLU A 306 33.47 -63.85 101.17
CA GLU A 306 33.99 -65.22 101.33
C GLU A 306 34.84 -65.66 100.14
N GLY A 307 34.45 -65.32 98.90
CA GLY A 307 35.28 -65.53 97.71
C GLY A 307 36.60 -64.75 97.79
N ARG A 308 36.58 -63.51 98.29
CA ARG A 308 37.79 -62.68 98.48
C ARG A 308 38.72 -63.22 99.56
N ARG A 309 38.18 -63.86 100.61
CA ARG A 309 38.98 -64.52 101.66
C ARG A 309 39.80 -65.68 101.11
N ALA A 310 39.21 -66.52 100.25
CA ALA A 310 39.93 -67.64 99.62
C ALA A 310 41.10 -67.14 98.74
N ALA A 311 40.88 -66.12 97.91
CA ALA A 311 41.90 -65.59 97.01
C ALA A 311 43.10 -64.93 97.74
N LEU A 312 42.85 -64.20 98.83
CA LEU A 312 43.92 -63.57 99.61
C LEU A 312 44.75 -64.59 100.41
N ALA A 313 44.15 -65.68 100.87
CA ALA A 313 44.85 -66.75 101.58
C ALA A 313 45.87 -67.46 100.67
N ASP A 314 45.52 -67.69 99.40
CA ASP A 314 46.46 -68.24 98.41
C ASP A 314 47.60 -67.27 98.08
N SER A 315 47.30 -65.97 97.99
CA SER A 315 48.31 -64.93 97.77
C SER A 315 49.29 -64.78 98.93
N GLU A 316 48.84 -64.99 100.18
CA GLU A 316 49.72 -64.99 101.35
C GLU A 316 50.76 -66.12 101.27
N ARG A 317 50.32 -67.33 100.90
CA ARG A 317 51.18 -68.51 100.82
C ARG A 317 52.28 -68.33 99.77
N ALA A 318 51.97 -67.83 98.58
CA ALA A 318 52.94 -67.60 97.52
C ALA A 318 54.00 -66.54 97.86
N LEU A 319 53.58 -65.42 98.46
CA LEU A 319 54.51 -64.35 98.86
C LEU A 319 55.47 -64.79 99.98
N ALA A 320 55.03 -65.67 100.89
CA ALA A 320 55.88 -66.21 101.94
C ALA A 320 57.02 -67.09 101.37
N GLU A 321 56.75 -67.89 100.34
CA GLU A 321 57.75 -68.71 99.65
C GLU A 321 58.79 -67.86 98.89
N ASP A 322 58.35 -66.77 98.25
CA ASP A 322 59.24 -65.83 97.54
C ASP A 322 60.22 -65.12 98.49
N VAL A 323 59.74 -64.68 99.65
CA VAL A 323 60.59 -64.06 100.67
C VAL A 323 61.67 -65.05 101.12
N ALA A 324 61.33 -66.32 101.34
CA ALA A 324 62.31 -67.33 101.75
C ALA A 324 63.44 -67.54 100.71
N ARG A 325 63.11 -67.55 99.42
CA ARG A 325 64.11 -67.69 98.33
C ARG A 325 65.08 -66.52 98.24
N LEU A 326 64.59 -65.29 98.40
CA LEU A 326 65.43 -64.08 98.31
C LEU A 326 66.39 -63.96 99.50
N VAL A 327 66.02 -64.44 100.71
CA VAL A 327 66.92 -64.49 101.87
C VAL A 327 68.14 -65.37 101.60
N ASP A 328 67.94 -66.57 101.04
CA ASP A 328 69.05 -67.49 100.72
C ASP A 328 70.02 -66.92 99.66
N ARG A 329 69.48 -66.16 98.69
CA ARG A 329 70.29 -65.53 97.63
C ARG A 329 71.15 -64.39 98.16
N ALA A 330 70.63 -63.55 99.06
CA ALA A 330 71.38 -62.46 99.67
C ALA A 330 72.57 -62.97 100.52
N ALA A 331 72.39 -64.07 101.25
CA ALA A 331 73.44 -64.66 102.09
C ALA A 331 74.69 -65.09 101.30
N LYS A 332 74.53 -65.51 100.04
CA LYS A 332 75.65 -65.97 99.17
C LYS A 332 76.50 -64.83 98.60
N LEU A 333 75.97 -63.61 98.52
CA LEU A 333 76.63 -62.46 97.87
C LEU A 333 77.32 -61.51 98.88
N ALA A 334 77.19 -61.77 100.19
CA ALA A 334 77.63 -60.89 101.25
C ALA A 334 79.16 -60.60 101.29
N THR A 335 80.00 -61.52 100.80
CA THR A 335 81.48 -61.36 100.84
C THR A 335 82.06 -60.52 99.71
N ALA A 336 81.24 -60.06 98.74
CA ALA A 336 81.71 -59.27 97.59
C ALA A 336 82.21 -57.85 97.97
N GLN A 337 81.67 -57.26 99.04
CA GLN A 337 82.03 -55.89 99.48
C GLN A 337 83.45 -55.80 100.06
N ASP A 338 83.94 -56.85 100.72
CA ASP A 338 85.27 -56.85 101.32
C ASP A 338 86.39 -56.91 100.26
N TYR A 339 86.17 -57.67 99.17
CA TYR A 339 87.13 -57.77 98.05
C TYR A 339 87.24 -56.48 97.21
N GLU A 340 86.17 -55.67 97.14
CA GLU A 340 86.20 -54.38 96.44
C GLU A 340 87.14 -53.40 97.13
N ARG A 341 87.07 -53.30 98.47
CA ARG A 341 87.91 -52.37 99.26
C ARG A 341 89.40 -52.64 99.11
N GLU A 342 89.81 -53.91 99.12
CA GLU A 342 91.23 -54.29 98.99
C GLU A 342 91.79 -53.94 97.59
N THR A 343 90.98 -54.15 96.54
CA THR A 343 91.41 -53.89 95.15
C THR A 343 91.50 -52.38 94.85
N LEU A 344 90.64 -51.55 95.44
CA LEU A 344 90.65 -50.09 95.28
C LEU A 344 91.95 -49.47 95.84
N ALA A 345 92.37 -49.89 97.03
CA ALA A 345 93.57 -49.36 97.69
C ALA A 345 94.86 -49.64 96.90
N GLY A 346 94.97 -50.81 96.26
CA GLY A 346 96.12 -51.14 95.41
C GLY A 346 96.20 -50.33 94.12
N LEU A 347 95.05 -49.94 93.55
CA LEU A 347 94.99 -49.14 92.32
C LEU A 347 95.45 -47.69 92.54
N GLU A 348 95.07 -47.07 93.65
CA GLU A 348 95.43 -45.68 93.97
C GLU A 348 96.95 -45.50 94.11
N ALA A 349 97.64 -46.43 94.78
CA ALA A 349 99.09 -46.37 94.95
C ALA A 349 99.85 -46.40 93.62
N LYS A 350 99.43 -47.25 92.67
CA LYS A 350 100.09 -47.38 91.36
C LYS A 350 99.81 -46.22 90.41
N ARG A 351 98.64 -45.57 90.51
CA ARG A 351 98.33 -44.35 89.74
C ARG A 351 99.23 -43.17 90.13
N ALA A 352 99.44 -42.96 91.44
CA ALA A 352 100.31 -41.89 91.92
C ALA A 352 101.76 -42.03 91.43
N GLU A 353 102.28 -43.25 91.37
CA GLU A 353 103.62 -43.54 90.84
C GLU A 353 103.71 -43.26 89.32
N SER A 354 102.66 -43.60 88.56
CA SER A 354 102.59 -43.34 87.12
C SER A 354 102.56 -41.84 86.79
N GLU A 355 101.83 -41.02 87.55
CA GLU A 355 101.73 -39.57 87.31
C GLU A 355 103.06 -38.86 87.51
N SER A 356 103.82 -39.21 88.55
CA SER A 356 105.13 -38.60 88.82
C SER A 356 106.14 -38.84 87.68
N VAL A 357 106.19 -40.05 87.14
CA VAL A 357 107.10 -40.40 86.03
C VAL A 357 106.67 -39.71 84.73
N GLN A 358 105.36 -39.56 84.51
CA GLN A 358 104.82 -38.86 83.34
C GLN A 358 105.22 -37.37 83.33
N ALA A 359 105.08 -36.67 84.45
CA ALA A 359 105.41 -35.25 84.55
C ALA A 359 106.89 -34.94 84.24
N SER A 360 107.80 -35.80 84.70
CA SER A 360 109.24 -35.68 84.42
C SER A 360 109.57 -35.88 82.94
N HIS A 361 108.94 -36.87 82.27
CA HIS A 361 109.13 -37.09 80.83
C HIS A 361 108.63 -35.90 79.99
N GLU A 362 107.46 -35.35 80.32
CA GLU A 362 106.87 -34.21 79.58
C GLU A 362 107.70 -32.93 79.69
N THR A 363 108.28 -32.66 80.86
CA THR A 363 109.11 -31.46 81.08
C THR A 363 110.35 -31.48 80.17
N SER A 364 111.09 -32.59 80.15
CA SER A 364 112.30 -32.73 79.33
C SER A 364 112.01 -32.72 77.83
N ARG A 365 110.91 -33.35 77.40
CA ARG A 365 110.51 -33.35 75.98
C ARG A 365 110.10 -31.96 75.49
N THR A 366 109.37 -31.21 76.32
CA THR A 366 108.88 -29.87 75.96
C THR A 366 110.03 -28.87 75.80
N ALA A 367 111.06 -28.95 76.63
CA ALA A 367 112.24 -28.09 76.50
C ALA A 367 112.97 -28.31 75.17
N TRP A 368 113.15 -29.57 74.76
CA TRP A 368 113.77 -29.93 73.48
C TRP A 368 112.95 -29.45 72.27
N VAL A 369 111.62 -29.65 72.28
CA VAL A 369 110.73 -29.22 71.19
C VAL A 369 110.68 -27.68 71.07
N ARG A 370 110.71 -26.95 72.18
CA ARG A 370 110.67 -25.48 72.16
C ARG A 370 111.85 -24.88 71.42
N ASP A 371 113.06 -25.36 71.69
CA ASP A 371 114.28 -24.85 71.05
C ASP A 371 114.28 -25.13 69.53
N GLN A 372 113.66 -26.24 69.10
CA GLN A 372 113.44 -26.57 67.70
C GLN A 372 112.42 -25.61 67.04
N GLN A 373 111.29 -25.33 67.71
CA GLN A 373 110.25 -24.44 67.20
C GLN A 373 110.72 -22.99 67.08
N GLU A 374 111.52 -22.49 68.02
CA GLU A 374 111.98 -21.10 68.01
C GLU A 374 112.89 -20.82 66.79
N ALA A 375 113.72 -21.79 66.42
CA ALA A 375 114.55 -21.73 65.21
C ALA A 375 113.72 -21.79 63.92
N SER A 376 112.68 -22.65 63.89
CA SER A 376 111.75 -22.76 62.75
C SER A 376 110.89 -21.50 62.55
N THR A 377 110.33 -20.95 63.63
CA THR A 377 109.37 -19.84 63.55
C THR A 377 110.02 -18.58 62.97
N ARG A 378 111.26 -18.28 63.38
CA ARG A 378 112.00 -17.14 62.81
C ARG A 378 112.29 -17.33 61.32
N LEU A 379 112.56 -18.56 60.89
CA LEU A 379 112.76 -18.88 59.47
C LEU A 379 111.48 -18.65 58.66
N ASP A 380 110.32 -19.04 59.19
CA ASP A 380 109.05 -18.90 58.50
C ASP A 380 108.52 -17.46 58.50
N GLN A 381 108.74 -16.67 59.55
CA GLN A 381 108.41 -15.24 59.55
C GLN A 381 109.12 -14.48 58.42
N LEU A 382 110.41 -14.77 58.22
CA LEU A 382 111.19 -14.19 57.13
C LEU A 382 110.66 -14.61 55.76
N ARG A 383 110.13 -15.84 55.63
CA ARG A 383 109.47 -16.32 54.40
C ARG A 383 108.11 -15.66 54.17
N ALA A 384 107.33 -15.44 55.22
CA ALA A 384 105.98 -14.86 55.12
C ALA A 384 106.03 -13.39 54.70
N GLN A 385 106.93 -12.61 55.30
CA GLN A 385 107.16 -11.22 54.87
C GLN A 385 107.59 -11.15 53.41
N PHE A 386 108.36 -12.14 52.95
CA PHE A 386 108.75 -12.26 51.55
C PHE A 386 107.54 -12.56 50.64
N ALA A 387 106.62 -13.42 51.09
CA ALA A 387 105.43 -13.77 50.34
C ALA A 387 104.39 -12.63 50.27
N ASP A 388 104.14 -11.89 51.36
CA ASP A 388 103.12 -10.82 51.39
C ASP A 388 103.44 -9.68 50.42
N VAL A 389 104.69 -9.23 50.41
CA VAL A 389 105.16 -8.21 49.47
C VAL A 389 105.05 -8.70 48.03
N GLN A 390 105.30 -10.00 47.81
CA GLN A 390 105.17 -10.65 46.51
C GLN A 390 103.70 -10.78 46.06
N GLU A 391 102.76 -11.03 46.96
CA GLU A 391 101.34 -11.18 46.63
C GLU A 391 100.67 -9.82 46.40
N GLN A 392 100.99 -8.79 47.20
CA GLN A 392 100.50 -7.44 46.94
C GLN A 392 100.84 -6.99 45.51
N LYS A 393 102.04 -7.35 45.05
CA LYS A 393 102.47 -7.16 43.67
C LYS A 393 101.59 -7.94 42.70
N ASN A 394 101.33 -9.22 42.94
CA ASN A 394 100.56 -10.08 42.03
C ASN A 394 99.06 -9.75 41.96
N LYS A 395 98.41 -9.38 43.07
CA LYS A 395 96.98 -9.01 43.11
C LYS A 395 96.69 -7.74 42.35
N LEU A 396 97.60 -6.77 42.45
CA LEU A 396 97.53 -5.59 41.59
C LEU A 396 97.51 -6.03 40.12
N VAL A 397 98.38 -6.97 39.74
CA VAL A 397 98.52 -7.43 38.35
C VAL A 397 97.30 -8.15 37.79
N ALA A 398 96.60 -8.94 38.60
CA ALA A 398 95.52 -9.79 38.10
C ALA A 398 94.18 -9.07 37.86
N LEU A 399 93.83 -8.07 38.67
CA LEU A 399 92.52 -7.41 38.62
C LEU A 399 92.42 -6.31 37.54
N GLY A 400 93.56 -5.95 36.94
CA GLY A 400 93.61 -5.01 35.84
C GLY A 400 93.03 -3.63 36.18
N PRO A 401 92.65 -2.81 35.17
CA PRO A 401 92.29 -1.40 35.37
C PRO A 401 91.03 -1.18 36.21
N GLU A 402 90.13 -2.16 36.32
CA GLU A 402 88.93 -2.08 37.18
C GLU A 402 89.20 -2.53 38.62
N SER A 403 90.46 -2.85 38.97
CA SER A 403 90.83 -3.26 40.32
C SER A 403 90.50 -2.17 41.34
N PRO A 404 89.78 -2.49 42.42
CA PRO A 404 89.48 -1.53 43.47
C PRO A 404 90.79 -1.09 44.10
N CYS A 405 91.02 0.22 44.15
CA CYS A 405 92.19 0.78 44.82
C CYS A 405 92.32 0.19 46.23
N PRO A 406 93.47 -0.40 46.62
CA PRO A 406 93.65 -1.03 47.92
C PRO A 406 93.61 -0.04 49.10
N THR A 407 93.42 1.25 48.81
CA THR A 407 93.28 2.30 49.83
C THR A 407 91.92 3.01 49.78
N CYS A 408 91.30 3.18 48.60
CA CYS A 408 90.03 3.94 48.47
C CYS A 408 88.96 3.29 47.56
N THR A 409 89.20 2.03 47.16
CA THR A 409 88.28 1.05 46.55
C THR A 409 87.54 1.43 45.27
N ARG A 410 87.72 2.64 44.73
CA ARG A 410 87.30 2.96 43.36
C ARG A 410 88.17 2.24 42.32
N PRO A 411 87.62 1.84 41.16
CA PRO A 411 88.39 1.18 40.10
C PRO A 411 89.55 2.07 39.62
N LEU A 412 90.77 1.51 39.63
CA LEU A 412 92.05 2.23 39.54
C LEU A 412 92.34 2.88 38.18
N GLY A 413 91.64 2.48 37.11
CA GLY A 413 91.73 3.04 35.76
C GLY A 413 93.16 3.35 35.30
N ALA A 414 93.55 4.62 35.38
CA ALA A 414 94.84 5.14 34.93
C ALA A 414 96.01 5.00 35.94
N ASN A 415 95.79 4.66 37.21
CA ASN A 415 96.80 4.79 38.31
C ASN A 415 97.60 3.52 38.67
N TYR A 416 97.68 2.53 37.80
CA TYR A 416 98.14 1.18 38.15
C TYR A 416 99.67 0.97 38.25
N THR A 417 100.50 1.67 37.48
CA THR A 417 101.92 1.30 37.26
C THR A 417 102.88 1.66 38.40
N THR A 418 102.65 2.77 39.10
CA THR A 418 103.63 3.32 40.07
C THR A 418 103.77 2.48 41.35
N VAL A 419 102.71 1.77 41.75
CA VAL A 419 102.70 0.94 42.97
C VAL A 419 103.57 -0.31 42.84
N LEU A 420 103.85 -0.75 41.61
CA LEU A 420 104.54 -2.00 41.33
C LEU A 420 106.04 -1.95 41.64
N GLU A 421 106.70 -0.83 41.37
CA GLU A 421 108.16 -0.69 41.56
C GLU A 421 108.58 -0.66 43.04
N SER A 422 107.76 -0.08 43.94
CA SER A 422 108.08 -0.01 45.38
C SER A 422 108.15 -1.38 46.06
N LEU A 423 107.47 -2.39 45.54
CA LEU A 423 107.39 -3.71 46.15
C LEU A 423 108.63 -4.56 45.83
N GLU A 424 109.38 -4.26 44.77
CA GLU A 424 110.55 -5.06 44.40
C GLU A 424 111.73 -4.85 45.35
N GLY A 425 111.96 -3.62 45.82
CA GLY A 425 113.10 -3.31 46.70
C GLY A 425 113.07 -4.00 48.07
N GLN A 426 111.89 -4.34 48.60
CA GLN A 426 111.74 -4.98 49.91
C GLN A 426 112.09 -6.48 49.92
N LEU A 427 112.12 -7.13 48.76
CA LEU A 427 112.29 -8.59 48.67
C LEU A 427 113.74 -9.07 48.87
N ASP A 428 114.74 -8.27 48.49
CA ASP A 428 116.14 -8.72 48.54
C ASP A 428 116.70 -8.83 49.96
N THR A 429 116.30 -7.95 50.88
CA THR A 429 116.79 -7.94 52.27
C THR A 429 116.36 -9.19 53.04
N LEU A 430 115.12 -9.62 52.83
CA LEU A 430 114.53 -10.80 53.48
C LEU A 430 115.24 -12.12 53.11
N LYS A 431 115.98 -12.13 52.00
CA LYS A 431 116.65 -13.34 51.48
C LYS A 431 117.91 -13.72 52.26
N ALA A 432 118.64 -12.74 52.79
CA ALA A 432 119.90 -12.98 53.51
C ALA A 432 119.66 -13.61 54.89
N ASP A 433 118.75 -13.04 55.69
CA ASP A 433 118.44 -13.52 57.05
C ASP A 433 117.85 -14.94 57.06
N GLY A 434 117.15 -15.34 55.99
CA GLY A 434 116.58 -16.67 55.85
C GLY A 434 117.60 -17.82 55.74
N ASN A 435 118.89 -17.56 55.49
CA ASN A 435 119.89 -18.64 55.39
C ASN A 435 120.45 -19.09 56.75
N TYR A 436 120.64 -18.19 57.72
CA TYR A 436 121.21 -18.52 59.04
C TYR A 436 120.32 -19.49 59.84
N TYR A 437 119.02 -19.19 59.94
CA TYR A 437 118.07 -20.01 60.71
C TYR A 437 117.85 -21.41 60.10
N ARG A 438 118.15 -21.59 58.81
CA ARG A 438 118.08 -22.91 58.16
C ARG A 438 119.11 -23.89 58.73
N GLN A 439 120.31 -23.42 59.07
CA GLN A 439 121.39 -24.29 59.54
C GLN A 439 121.19 -24.71 61.02
N ARG A 440 120.69 -23.81 61.87
CA ARG A 440 120.37 -24.07 63.29
C ARG A 440 119.30 -25.15 63.46
N THR A 441 118.30 -25.15 62.60
CA THR A 441 117.17 -26.11 62.64
C THR A 441 117.63 -27.55 62.41
N LYS A 442 118.68 -27.77 61.61
CA LYS A 442 119.19 -29.11 61.27
C LYS A 442 119.89 -29.82 62.44
N GLN A 443 120.47 -29.09 63.39
CA GLN A 443 121.11 -29.71 64.58
C GLN A 443 120.09 -30.23 65.61
N LEU A 444 118.88 -29.66 65.63
CA LEU A 444 117.86 -29.95 66.63
C LEU A 444 116.83 -31.01 66.15
N GLU A 445 117.18 -31.82 65.14
CA GLU A 445 116.30 -32.86 64.58
C GLU A 445 116.27 -34.17 65.39
N THR A 446 117.34 -34.53 66.12
CA THR A 446 117.46 -35.82 66.84
C THR A 446 117.26 -35.71 68.36
N GLU A 447 116.51 -36.66 68.96
CA GLU A 447 116.08 -36.68 70.38
C GLU A 447 117.19 -37.14 71.37
N PRO A 448 117.30 -36.56 72.58
CA PRO A 448 118.27 -36.99 73.61
C PRO A 448 117.91 -38.30 74.35
N GLU A 449 118.92 -39.09 74.74
CA GLU A 449 118.79 -40.40 75.42
C GLU A 449 118.02 -40.35 76.77
N GLU A 450 118.15 -39.24 77.50
CA GLU A 450 117.50 -39.03 78.79
C GLU A 450 115.96 -38.97 78.67
N VAL A 451 115.44 -38.43 77.57
CA VAL A 451 113.99 -38.40 77.29
C VAL A 451 113.47 -39.80 76.95
N ALA A 452 114.25 -40.60 76.23
CA ALA A 452 113.86 -41.94 75.79
C ALA A 452 113.64 -42.92 76.98
N THR A 453 114.54 -42.94 77.97
CA THR A 453 114.45 -43.86 79.13
C THR A 453 113.25 -43.58 80.04
N LEU A 454 112.93 -42.31 80.28
CA LEU A 454 111.71 -41.91 80.99
C LEU A 454 110.45 -42.37 80.26
N GLY A 455 110.47 -42.42 78.93
CA GLY A 455 109.36 -42.88 78.10
C GLY A 455 109.08 -44.39 78.20
N GLU A 456 110.08 -45.23 78.48
CA GLU A 456 109.90 -46.67 78.70
C GLU A 456 109.27 -46.97 80.06
N ARG A 457 109.78 -46.33 81.13
CA ARG A 457 109.28 -46.57 82.50
C ARG A 457 107.83 -46.13 82.68
N ARG A 458 107.42 -45.05 82.01
CA ARG A 458 106.02 -44.61 81.93
C ARG A 458 105.09 -45.69 81.35
N ARG A 459 105.54 -46.42 80.33
CA ARG A 459 104.71 -47.45 79.65
C ARG A 459 104.47 -48.68 80.53
N ALA A 460 105.45 -49.10 81.32
CA ALA A 460 105.29 -50.23 82.24
C ALA A 460 104.25 -49.96 83.35
N LEU A 461 104.33 -48.80 84.01
CA LEU A 461 103.39 -48.42 85.07
C LEU A 461 101.94 -48.27 84.58
N ALA A 462 101.74 -47.79 83.35
CA ALA A 462 100.41 -47.69 82.76
C ALA A 462 99.72 -49.07 82.56
N ALA A 463 100.50 -50.13 82.27
CA ALA A 463 99.96 -51.48 82.11
C ALA A 463 99.45 -52.06 83.44
N ASP A 464 100.17 -51.83 84.53
CA ASP A 464 99.80 -52.32 85.88
C ASP A 464 98.50 -51.66 86.38
N VAL A 465 98.34 -50.35 86.18
CA VAL A 465 97.12 -49.61 86.53
C VAL A 465 95.89 -50.22 85.82
N THR A 466 96.02 -50.53 84.53
CA THR A 466 94.92 -51.08 83.71
C THR A 466 94.47 -52.47 84.20
N ALA A 467 95.39 -53.29 84.72
CA ALA A 467 95.07 -54.63 85.22
C ALA A 467 94.23 -54.58 86.52
N LEU A 468 94.57 -53.65 87.42
CA LEU A 468 93.85 -53.46 88.68
C LEU A 468 92.45 -52.87 88.48
N GLU A 469 92.27 -51.97 87.51
CA GLU A 469 90.95 -51.43 87.12
C GLU A 469 89.97 -52.52 86.69
N ARG A 470 90.43 -53.50 85.90
CA ARG A 470 89.57 -54.63 85.46
C ARG A 470 89.11 -55.52 86.62
N ARG A 471 89.94 -55.68 87.65
CA ARG A 471 89.62 -56.50 88.82
C ARG A 471 88.59 -55.81 89.71
N LEU A 472 88.73 -54.49 89.90
CA LEU A 472 87.77 -53.67 90.64
C LEU A 472 86.36 -53.71 90.03
N ALA A 473 86.25 -53.62 88.70
CA ALA A 473 84.96 -53.64 88.01
C ALA A 473 84.15 -54.94 88.26
N LYS A 474 84.81 -56.09 88.42
CA LYS A 474 84.14 -57.36 88.73
C LYS A 474 83.58 -57.39 90.16
N CYS A 475 84.32 -56.84 91.13
CA CYS A 475 83.84 -56.76 92.51
C CYS A 475 82.64 -55.82 92.63
N GLN A 476 82.68 -54.67 91.94
CA GLN A 476 81.59 -53.69 91.90
C GLN A 476 80.26 -54.27 91.38
N ALA A 477 80.31 -55.14 90.38
CA ALA A 477 79.11 -55.81 89.86
C ALA A 477 78.43 -56.72 90.93
N GLY A 478 79.22 -57.42 91.74
CA GLY A 478 78.69 -58.27 92.82
C GLY A 478 78.02 -57.48 93.94
N VAL A 479 78.55 -56.29 94.26
CA VAL A 479 77.97 -55.39 95.28
C VAL A 479 76.63 -54.81 94.82
N GLN A 480 76.51 -54.45 93.54
CA GLN A 480 75.26 -53.96 92.97
C GLN A 480 74.15 -55.03 92.94
N GLU A 481 74.49 -56.30 92.66
CA GLU A 481 73.52 -57.41 92.70
C GLU A 481 72.96 -57.62 94.11
N LEU A 482 73.82 -57.60 95.14
CA LEU A 482 73.40 -57.72 96.54
C LEU A 482 72.39 -56.63 96.94
N ALA A 483 72.67 -55.38 96.59
CA ALA A 483 71.78 -54.24 96.88
C ALA A 483 70.43 -54.30 96.12
N SER A 484 70.35 -55.03 95.01
CA SER A 484 69.07 -55.29 94.31
C SER A 484 68.24 -56.34 95.06
N VAL A 485 68.86 -57.46 95.44
CA VAL A 485 68.18 -58.56 96.13
C VAL A 485 67.63 -58.11 97.49
N GLU A 486 68.36 -57.26 98.23
CA GLU A 486 67.89 -56.72 99.51
C GLU A 486 66.67 -55.81 99.38
N ARG A 487 66.58 -55.00 98.31
CA ARG A 487 65.40 -54.17 98.02
C ARG A 487 64.17 -55.01 97.68
N ASP A 488 64.35 -56.03 96.84
CA ASP A 488 63.26 -56.93 96.45
C ASP A 488 62.73 -57.71 97.67
N LEU A 489 63.63 -58.13 98.56
CA LEU A 489 63.27 -58.79 99.82
C LEU A 489 62.41 -57.89 100.71
N ALA A 490 62.77 -56.62 100.86
CA ALA A 490 62.00 -55.66 101.65
C ALA A 490 60.58 -55.46 101.07
N GLN A 491 60.48 -55.24 99.76
CA GLN A 491 59.19 -55.03 99.08
C GLN A 491 58.23 -56.23 99.23
N ARG A 492 58.74 -57.46 99.13
CA ARG A 492 57.91 -58.67 99.26
C ARG A 492 57.45 -58.89 100.69
N ARG A 493 58.25 -58.51 101.70
CA ARG A 493 57.85 -58.56 103.12
C ARG A 493 56.71 -57.59 103.43
N ASP A 494 56.79 -56.36 102.94
CA ASP A 494 55.72 -55.36 103.15
C ASP A 494 54.40 -55.79 102.49
N ARG A 495 54.49 -56.35 101.28
CA ARG A 495 53.31 -56.90 100.57
C ARG A 495 52.67 -58.05 101.33
N LEU A 496 53.48 -58.96 101.89
CA LEU A 496 52.99 -60.08 102.69
C LEU A 496 52.28 -59.60 103.97
N ALA A 497 52.79 -58.56 104.63
CA ALA A 497 52.15 -57.95 105.80
C ALA A 497 50.80 -57.30 105.45
N ALA A 498 50.70 -56.62 104.31
CA ALA A 498 49.45 -56.01 103.85
C ALA A 498 48.37 -57.06 103.55
N VAL A 499 48.71 -58.16 102.86
CA VAL A 499 47.77 -59.25 102.55
C VAL A 499 47.23 -59.91 103.83
N ARG A 500 48.07 -60.07 104.87
CA ARG A 500 47.64 -60.56 106.18
C ARG A 500 46.65 -59.64 106.89
N ALA A 501 46.84 -58.33 106.79
CA ALA A 501 45.92 -57.35 107.36
C ALA A 501 44.56 -57.36 106.65
N ASP A 502 44.54 -57.46 105.32
CA ASP A 502 43.31 -57.53 104.52
C ASP A 502 42.50 -58.80 104.81
N LEU A 503 43.16 -59.93 105.03
CA LEU A 503 42.49 -61.19 105.43
C LEU A 503 41.75 -61.07 106.77
N ALA A 504 42.31 -60.33 107.72
CA ALA A 504 41.72 -60.15 109.05
C ALA A 504 40.49 -59.23 109.06
N ALA A 505 40.37 -58.32 108.09
CA ALA A 505 39.30 -57.33 108.02
C ALA A 505 38.00 -57.82 107.35
N LEU A 506 37.99 -59.03 106.76
CA LEU A 506 36.84 -59.53 106.00
C LEU A 506 35.72 -60.08 106.90
N PRO A 507 34.44 -59.66 106.71
CA PRO A 507 33.29 -60.12 107.50
C PRO A 507 32.99 -61.61 107.31
N ALA A 508 32.40 -62.27 108.31
CA ALA A 508 32.06 -63.70 108.31
C ALA A 508 30.54 -63.92 108.46
N GLY A 509 30.06 -65.14 108.17
CA GLY A 509 28.65 -65.53 108.36
C GLY A 509 27.79 -65.54 107.09
N TYR A 510 28.35 -65.97 105.96
CA TYR A 510 27.56 -66.20 104.74
C TYR A 510 26.69 -67.47 104.87
N ASP A 511 25.42 -67.36 104.52
CA ASP A 511 24.45 -68.47 104.47
C ASP A 511 24.00 -68.67 103.01
N ALA A 512 24.53 -69.72 102.38
CA ALA A 512 24.24 -70.06 100.99
C ALA A 512 22.77 -70.50 100.77
N ALA A 513 22.12 -71.10 101.77
CA ALA A 513 20.76 -71.59 101.64
C ALA A 513 19.74 -70.44 101.70
N ARG A 514 19.94 -69.49 102.61
CA ARG A 514 19.11 -68.27 102.68
C ARG A 514 19.28 -67.40 101.43
N HIS A 515 20.50 -67.30 100.89
CA HIS A 515 20.78 -66.54 99.67
C HIS A 515 20.03 -67.10 98.45
N ALA A 516 20.02 -68.42 98.27
CA ALA A 516 19.30 -69.07 97.17
C ALA A 516 17.77 -68.90 97.27
N LEU A 517 17.22 -68.95 98.50
CA LEU A 517 15.79 -68.79 98.74
C LEU A 517 15.31 -67.35 98.42
N VAL A 518 15.99 -66.33 98.95
CA VAL A 518 15.64 -64.92 98.72
C VAL A 518 15.75 -64.55 97.24
N ARG A 519 16.75 -65.09 96.52
CA ARG A 519 16.89 -64.90 95.06
C ARG A 519 15.68 -65.43 94.29
N ARG A 520 15.20 -66.63 94.62
CA ARG A 520 14.03 -67.25 93.99
C ARG A 520 12.74 -66.48 94.29
N GLU A 521 12.58 -65.95 95.49
CA GLU A 521 11.41 -65.14 95.88
C GLU A 521 11.37 -63.80 95.12
N VAL A 522 12.53 -63.17 94.88
CA VAL A 522 12.63 -61.95 94.04
C VAL A 522 12.32 -62.25 92.57
N GLU A 523 12.84 -63.36 92.01
CA GLU A 523 12.56 -63.75 90.62
C GLU A 523 11.08 -64.07 90.36
N ALA A 524 10.40 -64.70 91.32
CA ALA A 524 8.96 -65.01 91.20
C ALA A 524 8.06 -63.77 91.16
N LEU A 525 8.52 -62.63 91.69
CA LEU A 525 7.78 -61.37 91.74
C LEU A 525 8.07 -60.44 90.54
N ALA A 526 9.14 -60.68 89.78
CA ALA A 526 9.54 -59.83 88.64
C ALA A 526 8.50 -59.70 87.50
N PRO A 527 7.75 -60.75 87.10
CA PRO A 527 6.69 -60.59 86.08
C PRO A 527 5.57 -59.64 86.52
N ARG A 528 5.19 -59.69 87.80
CA ARG A 528 4.16 -58.81 88.39
C ARG A 528 4.62 -57.36 88.48
N GLU A 529 5.91 -57.12 88.70
CA GLU A 529 6.50 -55.77 88.64
C GLU A 529 6.44 -55.19 87.22
N THR A 530 6.69 -56.01 86.20
CA THR A 530 6.57 -55.61 84.80
C THR A 530 5.12 -55.26 84.43
N GLU A 531 4.15 -56.04 84.92
CA GLU A 531 2.72 -55.74 84.78
C GLU A 531 2.34 -54.43 85.50
N ARG A 532 2.90 -54.17 86.69
CA ARG A 532 2.70 -52.92 87.43
C ARG A 532 3.18 -51.70 86.61
N MET A 533 4.39 -51.78 86.06
CA MET A 533 4.96 -50.70 85.24
C MET A 533 4.14 -50.43 83.97
N ARG A 534 3.58 -51.47 83.33
CA ARG A 534 2.68 -51.32 82.18
C ARG A 534 1.37 -50.63 82.58
N ALA A 535 0.80 -51.01 83.72
CA ALA A 535 -0.41 -50.37 84.25
C ALA A 535 -0.15 -48.89 84.60
N GLU A 536 0.98 -48.58 85.25
CA GLU A 536 1.41 -47.20 85.54
C GLU A 536 1.59 -46.36 84.26
N ALA A 537 2.18 -46.92 83.22
CA ALA A 537 2.36 -46.24 81.93
C ALA A 537 1.03 -45.95 81.22
N LEU A 538 0.04 -46.83 81.34
CA LEU A 538 -1.32 -46.59 80.83
C LEU A 538 -2.02 -45.49 81.63
N LEU A 539 -1.92 -45.50 82.96
CA LEU A 539 -2.49 -44.47 83.82
C LEU A 539 -1.87 -43.08 83.59
N ALA A 540 -0.57 -43.00 83.31
CA ALA A 540 0.08 -41.75 82.98
C ALA A 540 -0.51 -41.06 81.72
N ARG A 541 -1.13 -41.84 80.82
CA ARG A 541 -1.78 -41.34 79.60
C ARG A 541 -3.25 -40.94 79.80
N GLU A 542 -3.86 -41.26 80.94
CA GLU A 542 -5.25 -40.96 81.27
C GLU A 542 -5.67 -39.49 81.00
N PRO A 543 -4.95 -38.45 81.49
CA PRO A 543 -5.38 -37.07 81.30
C PRO A 543 -5.38 -36.65 79.82
N GLN A 544 -4.45 -37.19 79.02
CA GLN A 544 -4.38 -36.92 77.60
C GLN A 544 -5.54 -37.57 76.85
N VAL A 545 -5.80 -38.86 77.11
CA VAL A 545 -6.90 -39.59 76.46
C VAL A 545 -8.27 -39.04 76.87
N ALA A 546 -8.43 -38.61 78.12
CA ALA A 546 -9.64 -37.94 78.60
C ALA A 546 -9.88 -36.61 77.86
N ALA A 547 -8.83 -35.80 77.71
CA ALA A 547 -8.92 -34.54 76.96
C ALA A 547 -9.21 -34.78 75.46
N ASP A 548 -8.67 -35.84 74.86
CA ASP A 548 -8.97 -36.23 73.47
C ASP A 548 -10.43 -36.65 73.29
N ARG A 549 -10.99 -37.44 74.22
CA ARG A 549 -12.43 -37.79 74.22
C ARG A 549 -13.30 -36.54 74.31
N ASP A 550 -13.03 -35.66 75.27
CA ASP A 550 -13.85 -34.46 75.50
C ASP A 550 -13.80 -33.49 74.30
N ARG A 551 -12.63 -33.37 73.66
CA ARG A 551 -12.49 -32.60 72.41
C ARG A 551 -13.30 -33.21 71.28
N ALA A 552 -13.20 -34.53 71.08
CA ALA A 552 -13.96 -35.24 70.05
C ALA A 552 -15.46 -35.15 70.31
N GLU A 553 -15.91 -35.24 71.56
CA GLU A 553 -17.32 -35.13 71.96
C GLU A 553 -17.91 -33.75 71.64
N ARG A 554 -17.19 -32.66 71.99
CA ARG A 554 -17.64 -31.29 71.67
C ARG A 554 -17.68 -31.05 70.17
N ALA A 555 -16.62 -31.42 69.45
CA ALA A 555 -16.58 -31.27 68.00
C ALA A 555 -17.68 -32.09 67.31
N LEU A 556 -17.97 -33.29 67.80
CA LEU A 556 -19.07 -34.13 67.30
C LEU A 556 -20.44 -33.48 67.55
N ALA A 557 -20.65 -32.86 68.72
CA ALA A 557 -21.87 -32.14 69.01
C ALA A 557 -22.07 -30.93 68.08
N ASP A 558 -21.01 -30.16 67.82
CA ASP A 558 -21.04 -29.00 66.91
C ASP A 558 -21.37 -29.43 65.46
N VAL A 559 -20.73 -30.48 64.95
CA VAL A 559 -20.99 -31.00 63.61
C VAL A 559 -22.41 -31.55 63.49
N ARG A 560 -22.93 -32.23 64.52
CA ARG A 560 -24.32 -32.71 64.56
C ARG A 560 -25.33 -31.56 64.54
N ALA A 561 -25.08 -30.48 65.28
CA ALA A 561 -25.94 -29.30 65.27
C ALA A 561 -25.94 -28.63 63.88
N ARG A 562 -24.76 -28.49 63.25
CA ARG A 562 -24.64 -28.00 61.87
C ARG A 562 -25.38 -28.90 60.88
N LEU A 563 -25.24 -30.22 60.98
CA LEU A 563 -25.96 -31.18 60.13
C LEU A 563 -27.48 -31.06 60.26
N ALA A 564 -27.99 -30.90 61.49
CA ALA A 564 -29.41 -30.66 61.72
C ALA A 564 -29.89 -29.39 61.00
N GLY A 565 -29.18 -28.27 61.16
CA GLY A 565 -29.53 -27.01 60.49
C GLY A 565 -29.38 -27.05 58.96
N LEU A 566 -28.48 -27.88 58.42
CA LEU A 566 -28.37 -28.10 56.96
C LEU A 566 -29.52 -28.96 56.42
N ARG A 567 -29.91 -30.02 57.15
CA ARG A 567 -31.04 -30.88 56.79
C ARG A 567 -32.36 -30.13 56.83
N GLU A 568 -32.56 -29.26 57.82
CA GLU A 568 -33.73 -28.38 57.91
C GLU A 568 -33.79 -27.42 56.72
N ARG A 569 -32.67 -26.77 56.36
CA ARG A 569 -32.59 -25.90 55.18
C ARG A 569 -32.87 -26.64 53.87
N ARG A 570 -32.44 -27.91 53.76
CA ARG A 570 -32.76 -28.79 52.63
C ARG A 570 -34.25 -29.11 52.57
N GLU A 571 -34.86 -29.43 53.71
CA GLU A 571 -36.31 -29.74 53.78
C GLU A 571 -37.18 -28.51 53.51
N ALA A 572 -36.71 -27.31 53.89
CA ALA A 572 -37.36 -26.05 53.54
C ALA A 572 -37.30 -25.75 52.04
N LEU A 573 -36.35 -26.33 51.30
CA LEU A 573 -36.32 -26.27 49.84
C LEU A 573 -37.38 -27.23 49.27
N ALA A 574 -38.56 -26.70 48.95
CA ALA A 574 -39.65 -27.43 48.30
C ALA A 574 -39.37 -27.72 46.81
N PHE A 575 -38.18 -28.22 46.48
CA PHE A 575 -37.75 -28.50 45.11
C PHE A 575 -38.21 -29.91 44.68
N SER A 576 -38.83 -30.00 43.49
CA SER A 576 -39.22 -31.26 42.86
C SER A 576 -38.47 -31.46 41.54
N GLU A 577 -37.73 -32.56 41.41
CA GLU A 577 -37.00 -32.90 40.17
C GLU A 577 -37.96 -33.18 39.01
N GLU A 578 -39.14 -33.73 39.28
CA GLU A 578 -40.17 -34.01 38.28
C GLU A 578 -40.79 -32.71 37.72
N GLU A 579 -41.07 -31.74 38.60
CA GLU A 579 -41.55 -30.43 38.18
C GLU A 579 -40.48 -29.65 37.42
N PHE A 580 -39.21 -29.72 37.87
CA PHE A 580 -38.07 -29.10 37.19
C PHE A 580 -37.90 -29.62 35.77
N THR A 581 -37.92 -30.96 35.59
CA THR A 581 -37.75 -31.58 34.28
C THR A 581 -38.92 -31.27 33.34
N THR A 582 -40.16 -31.26 33.85
CA THR A 582 -41.35 -30.86 33.09
C THR A 582 -41.31 -29.40 32.67
N LEU A 583 -40.91 -28.51 33.58
CA LEU A 583 -40.76 -27.08 33.32
C LEU A 583 -39.62 -26.82 32.33
N ARG A 584 -38.50 -27.54 32.45
CA ARG A 584 -37.38 -27.48 31.50
C ARG A 584 -37.84 -27.82 30.09
N ALA A 585 -38.51 -28.96 29.90
CA ALA A 585 -38.99 -29.38 28.59
C ALA A 585 -39.99 -28.38 28.00
N SER A 586 -40.87 -27.83 28.84
CA SER A 586 -41.83 -26.79 28.43
C SER A 586 -41.13 -25.50 28.01
N TYR A 587 -40.15 -25.03 28.78
CA TYR A 587 -39.35 -23.84 28.48
C TYR A 587 -38.53 -24.01 27.21
N GLU A 588 -37.83 -25.14 27.04
CA GLU A 588 -37.04 -25.46 25.85
C GLU A 588 -37.92 -25.50 24.59
N ARG A 589 -39.08 -26.16 24.66
CA ARG A 589 -40.05 -26.21 23.56
C ARG A 589 -40.58 -24.82 23.20
N THR A 590 -41.06 -24.06 24.17
CA THR A 590 -41.61 -22.71 23.93
C THR A 590 -40.54 -21.74 23.43
N THR A 591 -39.29 -21.88 23.89
CA THR A 591 -38.15 -21.11 23.37
C THR A 591 -37.92 -21.42 21.88
N ALA A 592 -37.94 -22.70 21.51
CA ALA A 592 -37.79 -23.12 20.11
C ALA A 592 -38.96 -22.61 19.24
N GLU A 593 -40.20 -22.74 19.72
CA GLU A 593 -41.40 -22.22 19.04
C GLU A 593 -41.35 -20.70 18.87
N SER A 594 -40.93 -19.96 19.90
CA SER A 594 -40.80 -18.50 19.84
C SER A 594 -39.76 -18.05 18.82
N ARG A 595 -38.59 -18.71 18.77
CA ARG A 595 -37.56 -18.41 17.77
C ARG A 595 -38.04 -18.74 16.34
N ALA A 596 -38.72 -19.87 16.17
CA ALA A 596 -39.28 -20.24 14.87
C ALA A 596 -40.34 -19.24 14.40
N ALA A 597 -41.23 -18.80 15.30
CA ALA A 597 -42.25 -17.81 15.00
C ALA A 597 -41.65 -16.42 14.68
N GLU A 598 -40.59 -16.02 15.39
CA GLU A 598 -39.85 -14.78 15.09
C GLU A 598 -39.24 -14.80 13.68
N LEU A 599 -38.54 -15.89 13.33
CA LEU A 599 -37.96 -16.04 11.98
C LEU A 599 -39.03 -16.04 10.90
N ALA A 600 -40.15 -16.74 11.12
CA ALA A 600 -41.27 -16.77 10.19
C ALA A 600 -41.91 -15.38 9.99
N ALA A 601 -42.07 -14.60 11.07
CA ALA A 601 -42.59 -13.24 11.01
C ALA A 601 -41.68 -12.32 10.18
N VAL A 602 -40.37 -12.36 10.41
CA VAL A 602 -39.39 -11.58 9.64
C VAL A 602 -39.42 -11.96 8.15
N GLN A 603 -39.46 -13.25 7.84
CA GLN A 603 -39.55 -13.73 6.45
C GLN A 603 -40.84 -13.27 5.78
N ALA A 604 -42.00 -13.45 6.43
CA ALA A 604 -43.29 -13.04 5.87
C ALA A 604 -43.38 -11.53 5.68
N GLN A 605 -42.79 -10.72 6.56
CA GLN A 605 -42.70 -9.28 6.40
C GLN A 605 -41.80 -8.88 5.21
N GLY A 606 -40.69 -9.58 5.03
CA GLY A 606 -39.83 -9.45 3.84
C GLY A 606 -40.57 -9.75 2.54
N ASP A 607 -41.33 -10.85 2.49
CA ASP A 607 -42.16 -11.22 1.34
C ASP A 607 -43.22 -10.15 1.03
N ALA A 608 -43.84 -9.56 2.06
CA ALA A 608 -44.82 -8.50 1.88
C ALA A 608 -44.20 -7.22 1.30
N LEU A 609 -42.98 -6.85 1.72
CA LEU A 609 -42.22 -5.74 1.16
C LEU A 609 -41.84 -6.00 -0.31
N ALA A 610 -41.36 -7.20 -0.62
CA ALA A 610 -41.02 -7.58 -1.99
C ALA A 610 -42.25 -7.57 -2.92
N ALA A 611 -43.38 -8.10 -2.46
CA ALA A 611 -44.64 -8.05 -3.19
C ALA A 611 -45.12 -6.61 -3.40
N ARG A 612 -44.91 -5.72 -2.42
CA ARG A 612 -45.26 -4.29 -2.56
C ARG A 612 -44.40 -3.61 -3.63
N ALA A 613 -43.10 -3.85 -3.63
CA ALA A 613 -42.21 -3.32 -4.65
C ALA A 613 -42.57 -3.81 -6.06
N SER A 614 -43.00 -5.08 -6.19
CA SER A 614 -43.50 -5.62 -7.45
C SER A 614 -44.77 -4.91 -7.93
N LEU A 615 -45.68 -4.56 -7.02
CA LEU A 615 -46.88 -3.79 -7.35
C LEU A 615 -46.52 -2.37 -7.81
N ASP A 616 -45.66 -1.68 -7.06
CA ASP A 616 -45.23 -0.32 -7.40
C ASP A 616 -44.52 -0.30 -8.78
N ALA A 617 -43.76 -1.34 -9.14
CA ALA A 617 -43.16 -1.47 -10.47
C ALA A 617 -44.20 -1.66 -11.59
N ALA A 618 -45.21 -2.50 -11.35
CA ALA A 618 -46.31 -2.71 -12.31
C ALA A 618 -47.15 -1.43 -12.49
N GLU A 619 -47.39 -0.66 -11.42
CA GLU A 619 -48.07 0.64 -11.49
C GLU A 619 -47.26 1.67 -12.30
N ARG A 620 -45.93 1.70 -12.17
CA ARG A 620 -45.07 2.55 -13.01
C ARG A 620 -45.17 2.18 -14.48
N ALA A 621 -45.13 0.89 -14.80
CA ALA A 621 -45.30 0.41 -16.18
C ALA A 621 -46.65 0.85 -16.78
N ARG A 622 -47.73 0.87 -15.97
CA ARG A 622 -49.04 1.39 -16.37
C ARG A 622 -49.01 2.88 -16.69
N LEU A 623 -48.33 3.67 -15.86
CA LEU A 623 -48.19 5.12 -16.10
C LEU A 623 -47.36 5.38 -17.36
N ASP A 624 -46.30 4.62 -17.58
CA ASP A 624 -45.47 4.72 -18.78
C ASP A 624 -46.27 4.38 -20.05
N LEU A 625 -47.03 3.29 -20.00
CA LEU A 625 -47.93 2.91 -21.08
C LEU A 625 -48.95 4.02 -21.39
N ALA A 626 -49.59 4.60 -20.37
CA ALA A 626 -50.55 5.68 -20.56
C ALA A 626 -49.90 6.91 -21.24
N ARG A 627 -48.69 7.30 -20.82
CA ARG A 627 -47.92 8.39 -21.47
C ARG A 627 -47.59 8.08 -22.92
N MET A 628 -47.16 6.85 -23.21
CA MET A 628 -46.88 6.41 -24.58
C MET A 628 -48.14 6.44 -25.45
N GLN A 629 -49.29 5.98 -24.93
CA GLN A 629 -50.56 6.00 -25.65
C GLN A 629 -51.03 7.43 -25.97
N GLU A 630 -50.90 8.35 -25.02
CA GLU A 630 -51.22 9.77 -25.24
C GLU A 630 -50.34 10.38 -26.35
N ARG A 631 -49.02 10.18 -26.26
CA ARG A 631 -48.07 10.66 -27.27
C ARG A 631 -48.32 10.06 -28.64
N LEU A 632 -48.67 8.77 -28.71
CA LEU A 632 -49.06 8.11 -29.94
C LEU A 632 -50.28 8.79 -30.57
N GLY A 633 -51.28 9.12 -29.75
CA GLY A 633 -52.48 9.84 -30.20
C GLY A 633 -52.20 11.25 -30.71
N GLU A 634 -51.22 11.97 -30.14
CA GLU A 634 -50.73 13.25 -30.68
C GLU A 634 -50.07 13.08 -32.05
N LEU A 635 -49.11 12.16 -32.16
CA LEU A 635 -48.38 11.93 -33.41
C LEU A 635 -49.30 11.44 -34.54
N GLN A 636 -50.29 10.61 -34.23
CA GLN A 636 -51.30 10.19 -35.20
C GLN A 636 -52.14 11.35 -35.72
N ARG A 637 -52.48 12.33 -34.86
CA ARG A 637 -53.16 13.57 -35.29
C ARG A 637 -52.24 14.40 -36.18
N ASP A 638 -50.98 14.57 -35.79
CA ASP A 638 -49.98 15.32 -36.56
C ASP A 638 -49.76 14.71 -37.95
N LYS A 639 -49.67 13.37 -38.04
CA LYS A 639 -49.59 12.65 -39.32
C LYS A 639 -50.79 12.96 -40.22
N LYS A 640 -52.02 12.95 -39.69
CA LYS A 640 -53.23 13.24 -40.47
C LYS A 640 -53.20 14.66 -41.05
N LEU A 641 -52.80 15.64 -40.26
CA LEU A 641 -52.66 17.03 -40.72
C LEU A 641 -51.64 17.15 -41.86
N HIS A 642 -50.49 16.46 -41.75
CA HIS A 642 -49.50 16.45 -42.82
C HIS A 642 -49.98 15.74 -44.10
N ASP A 643 -50.77 14.68 -43.97
CA ASP A 643 -51.41 14.02 -45.12
C ASP A 643 -52.43 14.93 -45.81
N GLU A 644 -53.20 15.72 -45.05
CA GLU A 644 -54.13 16.72 -45.60
C GLU A 644 -53.40 17.86 -46.30
N LEU A 645 -52.33 18.40 -45.70
CA LEU A 645 -51.51 19.44 -46.30
C LEU A 645 -50.85 18.98 -47.61
N ASP A 646 -50.34 17.75 -47.68
CA ASP A 646 -49.73 17.19 -48.89
C ASP A 646 -50.73 17.09 -50.06
N ARG A 647 -52.00 16.76 -49.77
CA ARG A 647 -53.09 16.78 -50.76
C ARG A 647 -53.44 18.19 -51.18
N ALA A 648 -53.67 19.09 -50.22
CA ALA A 648 -54.02 20.48 -50.49
C ALA A 648 -53.01 21.20 -51.40
N TYR A 649 -51.70 20.96 -51.21
CA TYR A 649 -50.66 21.51 -52.10
C TYR A 649 -50.74 20.93 -53.53
N SER A 650 -51.11 19.66 -53.68
CA SER A 650 -51.26 19.02 -54.99
C SER A 650 -52.46 19.59 -55.75
N ASP A 651 -53.58 19.78 -55.05
CA ASP A 651 -54.82 20.30 -55.60
C ASP A 651 -54.63 21.75 -56.03
N LEU A 652 -54.10 22.61 -55.14
CA LEU A 652 -53.83 24.02 -55.43
C LEU A 652 -52.92 24.21 -56.66
N ARG A 653 -51.88 23.38 -56.81
CA ARG A 653 -50.98 23.47 -57.97
C ARG A 653 -51.68 23.10 -59.28
N THR A 654 -52.60 22.13 -59.21
CA THR A 654 -53.38 21.69 -60.36
C THR A 654 -54.34 22.80 -60.80
N ASP A 655 -55.03 23.42 -59.85
CA ASP A 655 -55.95 24.54 -60.11
C ASP A 655 -55.23 25.75 -60.71
N LEU A 656 -54.06 26.11 -60.19
CA LEU A 656 -53.26 27.21 -60.72
C LEU A 656 -52.85 26.96 -62.17
N ASN A 657 -52.38 25.75 -62.50
CA ASN A 657 -52.01 25.40 -63.88
C ASN A 657 -53.22 25.46 -64.83
N PHE A 658 -54.42 25.09 -64.36
CA PHE A 658 -55.63 25.13 -65.16
C PHE A 658 -56.08 26.56 -65.46
N GLN A 659 -55.96 27.49 -64.49
CA GLN A 659 -56.32 28.89 -64.68
C GLN A 659 -55.39 29.66 -65.63
N LEU A 660 -54.11 29.30 -65.69
CA LEU A 660 -53.07 30.06 -66.41
C LEU A 660 -53.12 29.91 -67.93
N ARG A 661 -53.55 28.74 -68.41
CA ARG A 661 -53.55 28.43 -69.84
C ARG A 661 -54.47 29.34 -70.65
N PRO A 662 -55.76 29.52 -70.26
CA PRO A 662 -56.66 30.43 -70.97
C PRO A 662 -56.15 31.87 -70.99
N GLU A 663 -55.64 32.37 -69.86
CA GLU A 663 -55.13 33.74 -69.73
C GLU A 663 -53.93 33.99 -70.67
N LEU A 664 -52.99 33.04 -70.78
CA LEU A 664 -51.87 33.13 -71.73
C LEU A 664 -52.33 33.10 -73.19
N SER A 665 -53.28 32.22 -73.52
CA SER A 665 -53.85 32.12 -74.87
C SER A 665 -54.61 33.39 -75.27
N GLU A 666 -55.32 34.02 -74.34
CA GLU A 666 -56.06 35.26 -74.58
C GLU A 666 -55.12 36.44 -74.90
N ILE A 667 -54.05 36.62 -74.10
CA ILE A 667 -53.04 37.65 -74.34
C ILE A 667 -52.29 37.40 -75.66
N ALA A 668 -51.92 36.14 -75.93
CA ALA A 668 -51.24 35.75 -77.17
C ALA A 668 -52.13 35.99 -78.41
N SER A 669 -53.41 35.61 -78.34
CA SER A 669 -54.35 35.83 -79.44
C SER A 669 -54.47 37.31 -79.80
N ALA A 670 -54.55 38.20 -78.79
CA ALA A 670 -54.62 39.65 -79.01
C ALA A 670 -53.39 40.20 -79.77
N PHE A 671 -52.17 39.74 -79.42
CA PHE A 671 -50.96 40.16 -80.16
C PHE A 671 -50.89 39.56 -81.57
N LEU A 672 -51.42 38.35 -81.79
CA LEU A 672 -51.43 37.71 -83.11
C LEU A 672 -52.39 38.41 -84.08
N ASP A 673 -53.59 38.77 -83.61
CA ASP A 673 -54.59 39.49 -84.39
C ASP A 673 -54.04 40.83 -84.89
N GLU A 674 -53.39 41.59 -84.01
CA GLU A 674 -52.80 42.89 -84.32
C GLU A 674 -51.62 42.81 -85.31
N LEU A 675 -50.80 41.76 -85.26
CA LEU A 675 -49.65 41.58 -86.16
C LEU A 675 -50.04 41.16 -87.57
N THR A 676 -51.16 40.48 -87.70
CA THR A 676 -51.54 39.78 -88.92
C THR A 676 -52.61 40.52 -89.71
N ASP A 677 -52.97 41.74 -89.27
CA ASP A 677 -54.07 42.55 -89.81
C ASP A 677 -55.37 41.72 -89.89
N SER A 678 -55.66 41.02 -88.78
CA SER A 678 -56.78 40.08 -88.62
C SER A 678 -56.80 38.85 -89.54
N ARG A 679 -55.65 38.45 -90.09
CA ARG A 679 -55.53 37.17 -90.82
C ARG A 679 -55.54 35.95 -89.89
N TYR A 680 -55.00 36.09 -88.68
CA TYR A 680 -55.01 35.06 -87.65
C TYR A 680 -55.55 35.67 -86.35
N SER A 681 -56.73 35.23 -85.93
CA SER A 681 -57.44 35.83 -84.79
C SER A 681 -57.14 35.15 -83.46
N GLU A 682 -56.71 33.88 -83.47
CA GLU A 682 -56.62 33.07 -82.25
C GLU A 682 -55.36 32.19 -82.20
N LEU A 683 -54.76 32.18 -81.01
CA LEU A 683 -53.63 31.33 -80.62
C LEU A 683 -53.96 30.61 -79.32
N GLU A 684 -54.15 29.29 -79.40
CA GLU A 684 -54.45 28.44 -78.26
C GLU A 684 -53.23 27.65 -77.78
N LEU A 685 -53.26 27.30 -76.50
CA LEU A 685 -52.28 26.41 -75.87
C LEU A 685 -52.96 25.11 -75.45
N ASP A 686 -52.53 23.98 -75.99
CA ASP A 686 -53.05 22.66 -75.60
C ASP A 686 -52.65 22.26 -74.16
N ASP A 687 -53.09 21.08 -73.70
CA ASP A 687 -52.83 20.59 -72.32
C ASP A 687 -51.33 20.43 -72.01
N GLN A 688 -50.49 20.42 -73.04
CA GLN A 688 -49.04 20.33 -72.97
C GLN A 688 -48.35 21.67 -73.26
N TYR A 689 -49.12 22.76 -73.39
CA TYR A 689 -48.67 24.10 -73.76
C TYR A 689 -48.02 24.16 -75.17
N ASN A 690 -48.50 23.36 -76.12
CA ASN A 690 -48.17 23.52 -77.54
C ASN A 690 -49.02 24.63 -78.16
N VAL A 691 -48.40 25.43 -79.02
CA VAL A 691 -49.05 26.51 -79.76
C VAL A 691 -49.88 25.93 -80.88
N VAL A 692 -51.16 26.30 -80.91
CA VAL A 692 -52.11 25.97 -81.97
C VAL A 692 -52.64 27.28 -82.52
N VAL A 693 -52.36 27.57 -83.79
CA VAL A 693 -52.89 28.76 -84.48
C VAL A 693 -54.19 28.38 -85.17
N LEU A 694 -55.22 29.21 -84.97
CA LEU A 694 -56.51 29.04 -85.64
C LEU A 694 -56.68 30.09 -86.74
N GLU A 695 -57.20 29.64 -87.89
CA GLU A 695 -57.60 30.47 -89.03
C GLU A 695 -59.12 30.28 -89.20
N ASP A 696 -59.91 31.35 -89.05
CA ASP A 696 -61.38 31.30 -89.04
C ASP A 696 -61.98 30.27 -88.06
N GLY A 697 -61.35 30.07 -86.90
CA GLY A 697 -61.79 29.12 -85.87
C GLY A 697 -61.42 27.66 -86.15
N VAL A 698 -60.59 27.37 -87.15
CA VAL A 698 -60.11 26.01 -87.45
C VAL A 698 -58.59 25.90 -87.16
N PRO A 699 -58.14 24.89 -86.40
CA PRO A 699 -56.73 24.64 -86.17
C PRO A 699 -55.98 24.38 -87.48
N LYS A 700 -54.90 25.14 -87.71
CA LYS A 700 -54.05 24.96 -88.88
C LYS A 700 -53.01 23.86 -88.62
N PRO A 701 -53.02 22.74 -89.37
CA PRO A 701 -52.12 21.61 -89.10
C PRO A 701 -50.66 21.84 -89.51
N VAL A 702 -50.41 22.79 -90.42
CA VAL A 702 -49.07 23.16 -90.89
C VAL A 702 -48.95 24.68 -90.91
N ILE A 703 -48.14 25.23 -90.01
CA ILE A 703 -47.73 26.63 -90.01
C ILE A 703 -46.48 26.81 -90.88
N SER A 704 -46.40 27.90 -91.63
CA SER A 704 -45.18 28.22 -92.39
C SER A 704 -44.06 28.68 -91.44
N GLY A 705 -42.79 28.60 -91.86
CA GLY A 705 -41.67 29.02 -91.01
C GLY A 705 -41.79 30.47 -90.50
N GLY A 706 -42.31 31.39 -91.33
CA GLY A 706 -42.58 32.77 -90.91
C GLY A 706 -43.82 32.95 -90.02
N GLU A 707 -44.76 31.99 -89.99
CA GLU A 707 -45.89 31.98 -89.05
C GLU A 707 -45.50 31.35 -87.71
N GLU A 708 -44.64 30.34 -87.73
CA GLU A 708 -44.05 29.74 -86.53
C GLU A 708 -43.21 30.78 -85.76
N ASP A 709 -42.35 31.52 -86.48
CA ASP A 709 -41.57 32.62 -85.90
C ASP A 709 -42.48 33.70 -85.28
N LEU A 710 -43.61 34.02 -85.93
CA LEU A 710 -44.59 35.00 -85.45
C LEU A 710 -45.34 34.51 -84.20
N ALA A 711 -45.82 33.27 -84.21
CA ALA A 711 -46.55 32.69 -83.09
C ALA A 711 -45.66 32.54 -81.84
N ASN A 712 -44.38 32.20 -82.04
CA ASN A 712 -43.39 32.17 -80.97
C ASN A 712 -43.07 33.56 -80.41
N LEU A 713 -42.96 34.58 -81.28
CA LEU A 713 -42.80 35.97 -80.86
C LEU A 713 -43.99 36.44 -80.00
N VAL A 714 -45.21 36.18 -80.48
CA VAL A 714 -46.47 36.50 -79.80
C VAL A 714 -46.58 35.82 -78.43
N LEU A 715 -46.31 34.51 -78.35
CA LEU A 715 -46.37 33.79 -77.09
C LEU A 715 -45.35 34.34 -76.09
N ARG A 716 -44.16 34.72 -76.56
CA ARG A 716 -43.14 35.34 -75.71
C ARG A 716 -43.57 36.72 -75.22
N LEU A 717 -44.20 37.54 -76.07
CA LEU A 717 -44.78 38.81 -75.66
C LEU A 717 -45.88 38.60 -74.61
N ALA A 718 -46.74 37.60 -74.79
CA ALA A 718 -47.80 37.25 -73.85
C ALA A 718 -47.28 36.78 -72.49
N ILE A 719 -46.25 35.94 -72.47
CA ILE A 719 -45.56 35.52 -71.23
C ILE A 719 -44.91 36.73 -70.55
N SER A 720 -44.23 37.59 -71.30
CA SER A 720 -43.55 38.77 -70.76
C SER A 720 -44.56 39.75 -70.15
N GLN A 721 -45.70 39.95 -70.80
CA GLN A 721 -46.82 40.74 -70.28
C GLN A 721 -47.41 40.12 -69.00
N MET A 722 -47.70 38.82 -69.00
CA MET A 722 -48.28 38.13 -67.84
C MET A 722 -47.37 38.18 -66.61
N ILE A 723 -46.05 38.05 -66.80
CA ILE A 723 -45.07 38.21 -65.72
C ILE A 723 -45.10 39.65 -65.20
N ALA A 724 -45.16 40.65 -66.09
CA ALA A 724 -45.21 42.06 -65.70
C ALA A 724 -46.43 42.39 -64.84
N ASP A 725 -47.62 41.94 -65.27
CA ASP A 725 -48.88 42.19 -64.56
C ASP A 725 -48.91 41.54 -63.18
N ARG A 726 -48.33 40.33 -63.03
CA ARG A 726 -48.33 39.58 -61.76
C ARG A 726 -47.20 39.97 -60.80
N ALA A 727 -46.04 40.38 -61.31
CA ALA A 727 -44.91 40.80 -60.48
C ALA A 727 -45.11 42.19 -59.85
N GLY A 728 -46.10 42.96 -60.32
CA GLY A 728 -46.33 44.34 -59.88
C GLY A 728 -45.14 45.27 -60.16
N GLN A 729 -44.24 44.86 -61.06
CA GLN A 729 -43.05 45.60 -61.47
C GLN A 729 -43.18 45.91 -62.96
N SER A 730 -42.95 47.16 -63.34
CA SER A 730 -42.90 47.57 -64.74
C SER A 730 -41.69 46.92 -65.44
N PHE A 731 -41.96 45.95 -66.31
CA PHE A 731 -40.95 45.46 -67.25
C PHE A 731 -40.76 46.55 -68.31
N SER A 732 -39.63 47.23 -68.21
CA SER A 732 -39.37 48.44 -68.98
C SER A 732 -38.34 48.26 -70.10
N LEU A 733 -37.95 47.03 -70.42
CA LEU A 733 -36.99 46.69 -71.48
C LEU A 733 -37.45 45.47 -72.26
N LEU A 734 -37.39 45.55 -73.59
CA LEU A 734 -37.56 44.43 -74.51
C LEU A 734 -36.43 44.48 -75.55
N ILE A 735 -35.73 43.37 -75.77
CA ILE A 735 -34.63 43.29 -76.74
C ILE A 735 -34.91 42.22 -77.80
N LEU A 736 -34.84 42.59 -79.07
CA LEU A 736 -35.19 41.76 -80.21
C LEU A 736 -34.02 41.74 -81.21
N ASP A 737 -33.40 40.58 -81.43
CA ASP A 737 -32.22 40.41 -82.29
C ASP A 737 -32.56 39.58 -83.54
N GLU A 738 -32.51 40.23 -84.71
CA GLU A 738 -32.70 39.63 -86.04
C GLU A 738 -34.05 38.91 -86.23
N ILE A 739 -35.14 39.46 -85.67
CA ILE A 739 -36.49 38.88 -85.71
C ILE A 739 -37.19 38.94 -87.07
N PHE A 740 -36.58 39.57 -88.08
CA PHE A 740 -37.20 39.84 -89.39
C PHE A 740 -36.75 38.89 -90.51
N GLY A 741 -35.84 37.94 -90.24
CA GLY A 741 -35.14 37.18 -91.28
C GLY A 741 -36.01 36.32 -92.20
N SER A 742 -37.22 35.94 -91.76
CA SER A 742 -38.17 35.10 -92.51
C SER A 742 -39.45 35.86 -92.91
N LEU A 743 -39.54 37.17 -92.61
CA LEU A 743 -40.74 37.98 -92.80
C LEU A 743 -40.71 38.78 -94.10
N ASP A 744 -41.87 38.86 -94.77
CA ASP A 744 -42.08 39.73 -95.92
C ASP A 744 -42.18 41.22 -95.51
N GLU A 745 -42.09 42.13 -96.49
CA GLU A 745 -42.05 43.58 -96.25
C GLU A 745 -43.25 44.11 -95.45
N THR A 746 -44.47 43.62 -95.76
CA THR A 746 -45.71 43.99 -95.05
C THR A 746 -45.67 43.53 -93.59
N ARG A 747 -45.28 42.28 -93.34
CA ARG A 747 -45.16 41.74 -91.97
C ARG A 747 -44.07 42.44 -91.17
N ARG A 748 -42.95 42.83 -91.79
CA ARG A 748 -41.90 43.61 -91.13
C ARG A 748 -42.43 44.96 -90.67
N ALA A 749 -43.18 45.66 -91.52
CA ALA A 749 -43.82 46.93 -91.15
C ALA A 749 -44.82 46.75 -89.98
N ASN A 750 -45.70 45.74 -90.06
CA ASN A 750 -46.66 45.44 -88.99
C ASN A 750 -45.99 45.14 -87.64
N VAL A 751 -44.89 44.39 -87.65
CA VAL A 751 -44.11 44.10 -86.44
C VAL A 751 -43.51 45.38 -85.87
N VAL A 752 -42.94 46.26 -86.70
CA VAL A 752 -42.39 47.54 -86.25
C VAL A 752 -43.47 48.43 -85.65
N ASP A 753 -44.65 48.50 -86.26
CA ASP A 753 -45.80 49.25 -85.75
C ASP A 753 -46.37 48.66 -84.45
N LEU A 754 -46.37 47.34 -84.29
CA LEU A 754 -46.68 46.71 -83.00
C LEU A 754 -45.65 47.12 -81.95
N LEU A 755 -44.35 47.03 -82.26
CA LEU A 755 -43.29 47.37 -81.32
C LEU A 755 -43.35 48.85 -80.88
N ARG A 756 -43.74 49.75 -81.79
CA ARG A 756 -44.03 51.15 -81.47
C ARG A 756 -45.21 51.29 -80.51
N ARG A 757 -46.34 50.61 -80.76
CA ARG A 757 -47.51 50.63 -79.87
C ARG A 757 -47.21 50.00 -78.51
N LEU A 758 -46.31 49.01 -78.47
CA LEU A 758 -45.82 48.39 -77.25
C LEU A 758 -44.98 49.35 -76.38
N ASN A 759 -44.56 50.52 -76.89
CA ASN A 759 -43.90 51.56 -76.10
C ASN A 759 -44.77 52.07 -74.93
N ASP A 760 -46.11 52.01 -75.06
CA ASP A 760 -47.02 52.33 -73.94
C ASP A 760 -46.90 51.35 -72.77
N ARG A 761 -46.38 50.13 -73.02
CA ARG A 761 -46.26 49.03 -72.06
C ARG A 761 -44.81 48.76 -71.64
N PHE A 762 -43.85 48.96 -72.55
CA PHE A 762 -42.41 48.81 -72.31
C PHE A 762 -41.70 50.14 -72.54
N GLU A 763 -41.07 50.70 -71.50
CA GLU A 763 -40.37 52.00 -71.58
C GLU A 763 -39.24 52.05 -72.62
N GLN A 764 -38.61 50.90 -72.93
CA GLN A 764 -37.48 50.81 -73.85
C GLN A 764 -37.56 49.52 -74.67
N VAL A 765 -37.52 49.65 -75.99
CA VAL A 765 -37.47 48.53 -76.94
C VAL A 765 -36.21 48.65 -77.78
N ILE A 766 -35.36 47.63 -77.76
CA ILE A 766 -34.10 47.60 -78.52
C ILE A 766 -34.23 46.56 -79.62
N LEU A 767 -34.13 47.01 -80.87
CA LEU A 767 -34.25 46.17 -82.06
C LEU A 767 -32.90 46.07 -82.77
N ILE A 768 -32.41 44.86 -83.02
CA ILE A 768 -31.18 44.65 -83.80
C ILE A 768 -31.56 44.05 -85.14
N SER A 769 -31.09 44.67 -86.22
CA SER A 769 -31.34 44.16 -87.57
C SER A 769 -30.21 44.50 -88.53
N HIS A 770 -30.03 43.67 -89.56
CA HIS A 770 -29.23 43.98 -90.73
C HIS A 770 -30.03 44.57 -91.90
N ILE A 771 -31.35 44.73 -91.73
CA ILE A 771 -32.25 45.24 -92.76
C ILE A 771 -32.38 46.75 -92.59
N GLU A 772 -31.91 47.49 -93.60
CA GLU A 772 -31.97 48.96 -93.59
C GLU A 772 -33.42 49.49 -93.73
N ASP A 773 -34.31 48.74 -94.38
CA ASP A 773 -35.72 49.09 -94.60
C ASP A 773 -36.50 49.37 -93.30
N VAL A 774 -36.02 48.86 -92.16
CA VAL A 774 -36.67 49.04 -90.85
C VAL A 774 -36.38 50.43 -90.25
N ARG A 775 -35.43 51.18 -90.82
CA ARG A 775 -34.93 52.46 -90.29
C ARG A 775 -36.01 53.52 -90.10
N GLU A 776 -36.90 53.68 -91.07
CA GLU A 776 -37.97 54.71 -91.04
C GLU A 776 -38.97 54.50 -89.89
N GLY A 777 -39.01 53.28 -89.34
CA GLY A 777 -39.88 52.86 -88.26
C GLY A 777 -39.30 53.00 -86.85
N LEU A 778 -38.12 53.57 -86.67
CA LEU A 778 -37.42 53.62 -85.37
C LEU A 778 -37.37 55.04 -84.79
N ASP A 779 -37.39 55.16 -83.47
CA ASP A 779 -37.27 56.46 -82.79
C ASP A 779 -35.80 56.93 -82.75
N ARG A 780 -34.86 55.98 -82.69
CA ARG A 780 -33.42 56.24 -82.68
C ARG A 780 -32.66 55.12 -83.38
N VAL A 781 -31.57 55.48 -84.07
CA VAL A 781 -30.77 54.50 -84.83
C VAL A 781 -29.29 54.59 -84.42
N ILE A 782 -28.76 53.45 -84.00
CA ILE A 782 -27.35 53.23 -83.69
C ILE A 782 -26.77 52.41 -84.83
N HIS A 783 -25.95 53.04 -85.67
CA HIS A 783 -25.27 52.36 -86.75
C HIS A 783 -23.99 51.68 -86.24
N VAL A 784 -23.86 50.38 -86.51
CA VAL A 784 -22.67 49.60 -86.17
C VAL A 784 -22.05 49.09 -87.46
N ARG A 785 -20.88 49.63 -87.80
CA ARG A 785 -20.12 49.24 -89.00
C ARG A 785 -18.78 48.63 -88.63
N PHE A 786 -18.27 47.76 -89.49
CA PHE A 786 -16.94 47.20 -89.33
C PHE A 786 -15.93 48.06 -90.10
N ASP A 787 -14.94 48.60 -89.40
CA ASP A 787 -13.80 49.30 -90.02
C ASP A 787 -12.73 48.26 -90.37
N GLU A 788 -12.56 47.97 -91.67
CA GLU A 788 -11.61 46.96 -92.15
C GLU A 788 -10.15 47.33 -91.90
N GLU A 789 -9.80 48.62 -91.95
CA GLU A 789 -8.44 49.12 -91.74
C GLU A 789 -8.02 48.89 -90.28
N ARG A 790 -8.86 49.33 -89.35
CA ARG A 790 -8.63 49.18 -87.90
C ARG A 790 -8.98 47.79 -87.39
N GLY A 791 -9.79 47.05 -88.14
CA GLY A 791 -10.30 45.73 -87.80
C GLY A 791 -11.19 45.74 -86.56
N THR A 792 -11.91 46.84 -86.34
CA THR A 792 -12.77 47.05 -85.15
C THR A 792 -14.14 47.54 -85.56
N SER A 793 -15.14 47.22 -84.75
CA SER A 793 -16.50 47.76 -84.87
C SER A 793 -16.51 49.21 -84.42
N VAL A 794 -17.07 50.08 -85.26
CA VAL A 794 -17.30 51.50 -84.97
C VAL A 794 -18.80 51.69 -84.78
N VAL A 795 -19.16 52.40 -83.71
CA VAL A 795 -20.55 52.77 -83.41
C VAL A 795 -20.73 54.25 -83.73
N GLU A 796 -21.70 54.55 -84.57
CA GLU A 796 -22.12 55.89 -84.95
C GLU A 796 -23.57 56.08 -84.50
N VAL A 797 -23.80 57.08 -83.65
CA VAL A 797 -25.16 57.48 -83.24
C VAL A 797 -25.62 58.51 -84.24
N GLY A 798 -26.69 58.21 -84.98
CA GLY A 798 -27.32 59.19 -85.86
C GLY A 798 -28.26 60.07 -85.07
N ASP A 799 -27.82 61.26 -84.69
CA ASP A 799 -28.69 62.37 -84.31
C ASP A 799 -28.46 63.47 -85.37
N ASP A 800 -29.49 63.79 -86.16
CA ASP A 800 -29.61 64.88 -87.16
C ASP A 800 -28.34 65.29 -87.94
N GLU A 801 -28.28 64.89 -89.22
CA GLU A 801 -27.42 65.51 -90.23
C GLU A 801 -27.85 66.97 -90.48
N ASP A 802 -27.30 67.94 -89.73
CA ASP A 802 -27.03 69.33 -90.16
C ASP A 802 -26.42 70.22 -89.03
N ASP A 803 -25.15 70.01 -88.65
CA ASP A 803 -24.29 71.08 -88.08
C ASP A 803 -22.78 70.77 -88.29
N PRO A 804 -22.05 71.48 -89.18
CA PRO A 804 -20.63 71.24 -89.45
C PRO A 804 -19.67 71.89 -88.43
N SER A 805 -20.07 72.07 -87.17
CA SER A 805 -19.29 72.82 -86.18
C SER A 805 -18.89 72.09 -84.88
N THR A 806 -18.64 70.77 -84.92
CA THR A 806 -17.99 70.09 -83.77
C THR A 806 -16.94 69.04 -84.17
N LEU A 807 -15.86 69.48 -84.84
CA LEU A 807 -14.59 68.77 -84.83
C LEU A 807 -13.82 69.11 -83.53
N HIS A 808 -13.98 68.30 -82.49
CA HIS A 808 -13.09 68.34 -81.33
C HIS A 808 -12.42 66.99 -81.09
N ALA A 809 -11.12 66.97 -81.37
CA ALA A 809 -10.19 65.89 -81.06
C ALA A 809 -10.13 65.61 -79.55
N PRO A 810 -9.93 64.34 -79.12
CA PRO A 810 -9.75 64.03 -77.72
C PRO A 810 -8.38 64.56 -77.24
N ARG A 811 -8.41 65.53 -76.31
CA ARG A 811 -7.24 66.05 -75.61
C ARG A 811 -6.62 64.97 -74.73
N SER A 812 -5.34 64.72 -74.97
CA SER A 812 -4.42 64.07 -74.05
C SER A 812 -4.07 65.00 -72.89
N THR A 813 -4.24 64.54 -71.65
CA THR A 813 -3.58 65.10 -70.48
C THR A 813 -2.98 63.97 -69.66
N LEU A 814 -1.75 63.60 -70.03
CA LEU A 814 -0.79 62.94 -69.15
C LEU A 814 0.34 63.95 -68.94
N ALA A 815 0.32 64.64 -67.80
CA ALA A 815 1.47 65.39 -67.32
C ALA A 815 2.31 64.45 -66.45
N SER A 816 3.51 64.20 -66.93
CA SER A 816 4.61 63.54 -66.23
C SER A 816 5.15 64.43 -65.11
N THR A 817 5.35 63.86 -63.93
CA THR A 817 6.48 64.22 -63.06
C THR A 817 7.01 62.95 -62.40
N SER A 818 8.26 62.65 -62.72
CA SER A 818 9.17 61.74 -62.05
C SER A 818 9.65 62.31 -60.71
N ASP A 819 10.39 61.47 -59.98
CA ASP A 819 11.13 61.70 -58.72
C ASP A 819 10.29 61.40 -57.47
N GLY A 820 10.69 60.57 -56.51
CA GLY A 820 11.95 59.86 -56.25
C GLY A 820 12.04 59.67 -54.74
N ALA A 821 12.29 58.44 -54.27
CA ALA A 821 12.64 58.05 -52.88
C ALA A 821 11.60 58.45 -51.79
N SER A 822 11.44 57.86 -50.61
CA SER A 822 12.20 56.97 -49.74
C SER A 822 11.17 56.43 -48.72
N VAL A 823 11.07 55.13 -48.49
CA VAL A 823 11.36 54.46 -47.21
C VAL A 823 11.18 55.32 -45.95
N GLU A 824 10.18 54.99 -45.13
CA GLU A 824 10.20 54.89 -43.64
C GLU A 824 8.86 54.28 -43.19
N ARG A 825 8.80 53.00 -42.78
CA ARG A 825 9.07 52.41 -41.45
C ARG A 825 8.35 53.10 -40.27
N GLY A 826 7.40 52.35 -39.71
CA GLY A 826 6.72 52.55 -38.42
C GLY A 826 5.50 51.61 -38.37
N ALA A 827 5.60 50.31 -38.08
CA ALA A 827 6.09 49.63 -36.88
C ALA A 827 5.11 49.76 -35.68
N TRP A 828 4.43 48.63 -35.40
CA TRP A 828 3.92 48.10 -34.11
C TRP A 828 2.66 48.67 -33.43
N SER A 829 1.61 47.83 -33.39
CA SER A 829 1.00 47.21 -32.18
C SER A 829 -0.29 46.49 -32.64
N GLU A 830 -0.35 45.16 -32.73
CA GLU A 830 -0.63 44.21 -31.63
C GLU A 830 -1.69 44.71 -30.64
N GLU A 831 -2.92 44.19 -30.74
CA GLU A 831 -3.45 43.28 -29.72
C GLU A 831 -4.69 42.51 -30.22
N VAL A 832 -4.77 41.28 -29.75
CA VAL A 832 -5.64 40.18 -30.15
C VAL A 832 -6.86 40.11 -29.22
N ALA A 833 -8.05 39.91 -29.78
CA ALA A 833 -9.08 38.98 -29.31
C ALA A 833 -10.12 38.75 -30.41
#